data_AF-A0A8J7QET6-F1
#
_entry.id   AF-A0A8J7QET6-F1
#
_cell.length_a   1.000
_cell.length_b   1.000
_cell.length_c   1.000
_cell.angle_alpha   90.00
_cell.angle_beta   90.00
_cell.angle_gamma   90.00
#
_symmetry.space_group_name_H-M   'P 1'
#
loop_
_entity.id
_entity.type
_entity.pdbx_description
1 polymer ?
#
loop_
_entity_poly.entity_id
_entity_poly.type
_entity_poly.pdbx_seq_one_letter_code
_entity_poly.pdbx_strand_id
1 'polypeptide(L)'
;MGRPDILKISFEFSSKLGVRDLPKLDQLHQSNIPGLYVVGDLADAPIIKVALNQGYEVAQKLDFPQVGEADVLDVAVIGAGPAGIGAALALQDGGRRYRVFEKEKPFATIQNFPKAKMIFSEPRQMHNAGNFWFEDAKKEDLVDRWERALDDRELVIHQPEEVVDIKKDGDLFVVHTKVGDEGLGEELADGDFAREAGAENRYRARKVILAIGRRGSVRRLHVPGEDLDKVDYSLRDPDDFAGRKLLVVGGGDSAVEAAMACAEAGAAVTVSYRKDQFSRAKIGNREKIEAMIAAGKLKAEYGSVPIAIGEKDVTLERGGDQFTLENDAVLVFIGTKLPLPFLRKIGMRMAGEMDLLRWIWVTSFALLTYLFYVLKAKKEMFPFGPDHILGFVPGMLQVDLGFRQVDAGFWGTVVYSLFILVFGIKAYFKYPSLMQKRRYISLIVFQLFFLFGIPELVAPFIIDRPWKVYALTVPWPLSIWSVIDAPSWAGGDTGAAVGWLLAGCSVSFIAVPLYVRYQGERFCSYMCGCGGLAETLGDQWRHLAPRGVTSYKAEWFGRIILFMAVPVTLLILNDAWQFFAAGALSNAKAFAQHWYGLMVDFWLAAVVGVALYPYLGNRVWCRFFCPLRAYMELLSRWFSKIAITANDKCIGCGECTRFCQMGIDVQRFAQRRETFHNGNSACIQCGICIQVCPMEVLEIGTRGDDDNAAKLGPAGHRLGPGFKPKKRDKRD
;
A
#
# COMPACT_ATOMS: atom_id res chain seq x y z
N MET A 1 35.92 -19.14 -17.23
CA MET A 1 34.76 -20.07 -17.18
C MET A 1 33.78 -19.56 -16.14
N GLY A 2 32.77 -18.82 -16.58
CA GLY A 2 31.71 -18.29 -15.71
C GLY A 2 30.71 -19.39 -15.38
N ARG A 3 30.36 -19.52 -14.10
CA ARG A 3 29.24 -20.37 -13.67
C ARG A 3 27.93 -19.72 -14.15
N PRO A 4 27.01 -20.48 -14.77
CA PRO A 4 25.72 -19.94 -15.19
C PRO A 4 24.85 -19.67 -13.95
N ASP A 5 24.45 -18.41 -13.77
CA ASP A 5 23.46 -17.95 -12.79
C ASP A 5 22.03 -18.36 -13.22
N ILE A 6 21.78 -19.66 -13.29
CA ILE A 6 20.43 -20.21 -13.49
C ILE A 6 20.06 -20.90 -12.17
N LEU A 7 18.99 -20.41 -11.52
CA LEU A 7 18.42 -20.85 -10.23
C LEU A 7 19.05 -20.25 -8.95
N LYS A 8 18.97 -18.92 -8.81
CA LYS A 8 18.67 -18.30 -7.50
C LYS A 8 17.21 -17.87 -7.48
N ILE A 9 16.30 -18.84 -7.37
CA ILE A 9 14.96 -18.56 -6.84
C ILE A 9 15.11 -18.59 -5.31
N SER A 10 15.72 -17.55 -4.75
CA SER A 10 15.62 -17.32 -3.32
C SER A 10 14.22 -16.78 -3.05
N PHE A 11 13.44 -17.51 -2.24
CA PHE A 11 12.22 -17.02 -1.58
C PHE A 11 12.56 -15.98 -0.50
N GLU A 12 13.46 -15.05 -0.81
CA GLU A 12 13.53 -13.81 -0.05
C GLU A 12 12.29 -13.02 -0.44
N PHE A 13 11.28 -13.03 0.44
CA PHE A 13 10.30 -11.94 0.55
C PHE A 13 11.09 -10.67 0.91
N SER A 14 11.83 -10.18 -0.07
CA SER A 14 12.75 -9.07 0.03
C SER A 14 11.94 -7.82 0.30
N SER A 15 12.53 -6.86 1.00
CA SER A 15 12.10 -5.45 0.98
C SER A 15 11.86 -4.92 -0.44
N LYS A 16 12.36 -5.60 -1.48
CA LYS A 16 12.04 -5.39 -2.90
C LYS A 16 10.58 -5.67 -3.29
N LEU A 17 9.75 -6.34 -2.49
CA LEU A 17 8.29 -6.47 -2.70
C LEU A 17 7.51 -5.18 -2.40
N GLY A 18 8.21 -4.05 -2.23
CA GLY A 18 7.62 -2.71 -2.17
C GLY A 18 6.54 -2.55 -1.11
N VAL A 19 6.66 -3.29 -0.01
CA VAL A 19 6.22 -2.74 1.28
C VAL A 19 6.95 -1.40 1.39
N ARG A 20 6.25 -0.29 1.61
CA ARG A 20 6.91 1.02 1.75
C ARG A 20 8.05 0.84 2.77
N ASP A 21 9.24 1.36 2.49
CA ASP A 21 10.38 1.35 3.41
C ASP A 21 10.03 2.22 4.64
N LEU A 22 9.09 1.77 5.47
CA LEU A 22 8.62 2.46 6.66
C LEU A 22 8.98 1.65 7.89
N PRO A 23 9.21 2.30 9.03
CA PRO A 23 9.38 1.61 10.30
C PRO A 23 8.19 0.71 10.64
N LYS A 24 8.45 -0.41 11.32
CA LYS A 24 7.40 -1.22 11.95
C LYS A 24 6.95 -0.49 13.23
N LEU A 25 5.71 -0.02 13.23
CA LEU A 25 5.10 0.72 14.35
C LEU A 25 3.88 -0.02 14.91
N ASP A 26 3.61 0.17 16.19
CA ASP A 26 2.36 -0.28 16.83
C ASP A 26 1.23 0.76 16.68
N GLN A 27 0.10 0.54 17.36
CA GLN A 27 -1.06 1.45 17.30
C GLN A 27 -0.82 2.80 17.99
N LEU A 28 0.16 2.89 18.90
CA LEU A 28 0.59 4.11 19.56
C LEU A 28 1.74 4.80 18.81
N HIS A 29 2.11 4.29 17.64
CA HIS A 29 3.24 4.73 16.83
C HIS A 29 4.61 4.50 17.50
N GLN A 30 4.69 3.59 18.47
CA GLN A 30 5.94 3.14 19.04
C GLN A 30 6.65 2.17 18.08
N SER A 31 7.97 2.33 17.97
CA SER A 31 8.83 1.43 17.20
C SER A 31 9.09 0.12 17.96
N ASN A 32 9.93 -0.76 17.38
CA ASN A 32 10.44 -1.94 18.08
C ASN A 32 11.37 -1.61 19.27
N ILE A 33 11.74 -0.34 19.46
CA ILE A 33 12.57 0.13 20.57
C ILE A 33 11.62 0.77 21.58
N PRO A 34 11.39 0.16 22.76
CA PRO A 34 10.42 0.67 23.73
C PRO A 34 10.79 2.09 24.17
N GLY A 35 9.84 3.01 24.10
CA GLY A 35 10.04 4.43 24.41
C GLY A 35 10.40 5.32 23.20
N LEU A 36 10.67 4.74 22.03
CA LEU A 36 10.92 5.50 20.78
C LEU A 36 9.68 5.44 19.88
N TYR A 37 9.10 6.60 19.63
CA TYR A 37 7.89 6.82 18.82
C TYR A 37 8.25 7.49 17.50
N VAL A 38 7.46 7.26 16.46
CA VAL A 38 7.69 7.83 15.13
C VAL A 38 6.43 8.52 14.63
N VAL A 39 6.53 9.75 14.13
CA VAL A 39 5.38 10.54 13.69
C VAL A 39 5.65 11.24 12.34
N GLY A 40 4.59 11.76 11.72
CA GLY A 40 4.64 12.49 10.46
C GLY A 40 4.85 11.59 9.25
N ASP A 41 5.55 12.10 8.23
CA ASP A 41 5.69 11.44 6.94
C ASP A 41 6.42 10.08 7.04
N LEU A 42 7.28 9.89 8.06
CA LEU A 42 7.94 8.61 8.36
C LEU A 42 6.97 7.58 8.97
N ALA A 43 5.88 8.03 9.58
CA ALA A 43 4.79 7.24 10.14
C ALA A 43 3.55 7.21 9.22
N ASP A 44 3.76 7.42 7.92
CA ASP A 44 2.70 7.40 6.90
C ASP A 44 1.64 8.52 7.03
N ALA A 45 2.01 9.67 7.59
CA ALA A 45 1.20 10.90 7.63
C ALA A 45 1.82 12.00 6.75
N PRO A 46 1.66 11.93 5.41
CA PRO A 46 2.28 12.90 4.48
C PRO A 46 1.55 14.25 4.39
N ILE A 47 0.33 14.36 4.92
CA ILE A 47 -0.47 15.59 4.90
C ILE A 47 -0.11 16.43 6.13
N ILE A 48 0.23 17.70 5.92
CA ILE A 48 0.69 18.65 6.97
C ILE A 48 -0.22 18.62 8.21
N LYS A 49 -1.53 18.79 8.02
CA LYS A 49 -2.52 18.82 9.12
C LYS A 49 -2.62 17.50 9.88
N VAL A 50 -2.59 16.39 9.15
CA VAL A 50 -2.63 15.04 9.73
C VAL A 50 -1.35 14.78 10.52
N ALA A 51 -0.20 15.20 9.99
CA ALA A 51 1.11 15.06 10.64
C ALA A 51 1.16 15.86 11.95
N LEU A 52 0.73 17.13 11.92
CA LEU A 52 0.61 18.00 13.09
C LEU A 52 -0.23 17.35 14.19
N ASN A 53 -1.45 16.92 13.85
CA ASN A 53 -2.36 16.30 14.81
C ASN A 53 -1.84 14.95 15.32
N GLN A 54 -1.26 14.12 14.45
CA GLN A 54 -0.67 12.83 14.85
C GLN A 54 0.45 13.04 15.88
N GLY A 55 1.32 14.03 15.67
CA GLY A 55 2.35 14.40 16.63
C GLY A 55 1.77 14.75 18.01
N TYR A 56 0.77 15.62 18.02
CA TYR A 56 0.07 16.05 19.23
C TYR A 56 -0.61 14.88 19.96
N GLU A 57 -1.38 14.06 19.24
CA GLU A 57 -2.12 12.92 19.81
C GLU A 57 -1.19 11.84 20.38
N VAL A 58 -0.04 11.58 19.74
CA VAL A 58 0.93 10.60 20.23
C VAL A 58 1.59 11.12 21.51
N ALA A 59 2.04 12.37 21.52
CA ALA A 59 2.68 13.00 22.67
C ALA A 59 1.75 13.08 23.89
N GLN A 60 0.46 13.39 23.69
CA GLN A 60 -0.53 13.47 24.78
C GLN A 60 -0.76 12.13 25.49
N LYS A 61 -0.60 11.00 24.78
CA LYS A 61 -0.78 9.64 25.31
C LYS A 61 0.46 9.08 25.99
N LEU A 62 1.55 9.85 26.07
CA LEU A 62 2.77 9.38 26.72
C LEU A 62 2.65 9.49 28.24
N ASP A 63 2.86 8.35 28.90
CA ASP A 63 2.93 8.30 30.37
C ASP A 63 4.33 8.61 30.90
N PHE A 64 4.42 9.32 32.03
CA PHE A 64 5.69 9.68 32.67
C PHE A 64 5.62 9.47 34.19
N PRO A 65 6.74 9.13 34.85
CA PRO A 65 6.80 9.13 36.31
C PRO A 65 6.55 10.54 36.87
N GLN A 66 5.98 10.63 38.08
CA GLN A 66 5.56 11.92 38.67
C GLN A 66 6.70 12.86 39.05
N VAL A 67 7.92 12.35 39.27
CA VAL A 67 9.11 13.15 39.58
C VAL A 67 10.23 12.70 38.67
N GLY A 68 10.79 13.62 37.90
CA GLY A 68 11.93 13.39 37.01
C GLY A 68 13.23 13.98 37.57
N GLU A 69 14.37 13.34 37.27
CA GLU A 69 15.70 13.90 37.56
C GLU A 69 15.93 15.18 36.77
N ALA A 70 16.53 16.22 37.38
CA ALA A 70 16.70 17.54 36.81
C ALA A 70 17.37 17.53 35.41
N ASP A 71 18.35 16.66 35.19
CA ASP A 71 19.17 16.61 33.96
C ASP A 71 18.64 15.64 32.89
N VAL A 72 17.42 15.10 33.07
CA VAL A 72 16.83 14.12 32.17
C VAL A 72 15.56 14.67 31.55
N LEU A 73 15.50 14.73 30.22
CA LEU A 73 14.30 15.11 29.49
C LEU A 73 13.22 14.02 29.63
N ASP A 74 11.97 14.43 29.75
CA ASP A 74 10.85 13.49 29.63
C ASP A 74 10.78 12.99 28.17
N VAL A 75 10.94 13.91 27.20
CA VAL A 75 10.94 13.58 25.78
C VAL A 75 11.97 14.39 24.98
N ALA A 76 12.75 13.72 24.14
CA ALA A 76 13.48 14.37 23.05
C ALA A 76 12.68 14.26 21.75
N VAL A 77 12.33 15.39 21.14
CA VAL A 77 11.62 15.45 19.85
C VAL A 77 12.65 15.75 18.75
N ILE A 78 12.69 14.92 17.72
CA ILE A 78 13.70 14.98 16.66
C ILE A 78 13.05 15.44 15.36
N GLY A 79 13.30 16.69 14.96
CA GLY A 79 12.74 17.39 13.82
C GLY A 79 11.61 18.35 14.20
N ALA A 80 11.69 19.60 13.74
CA ALA A 80 10.73 20.68 13.94
C ALA A 80 9.84 20.90 12.70
N GLY A 81 9.46 19.81 12.02
CA GLY A 81 8.37 19.83 11.05
C GLY A 81 6.98 19.86 11.72
N PRO A 82 5.88 19.88 10.95
CA PRO A 82 4.52 19.92 11.51
C PRO A 82 4.25 18.87 12.60
N ALA A 83 4.67 17.61 12.40
CA ALA A 83 4.48 16.57 13.40
C ALA A 83 5.32 16.78 14.68
N GLY A 84 6.55 17.28 14.54
CA GLY A 84 7.40 17.57 15.70
C GLY A 84 6.86 18.72 16.53
N ILE A 85 6.40 19.78 15.88
CA ILE A 85 5.75 20.93 16.53
C ILE A 85 4.44 20.49 17.21
N GLY A 86 3.63 19.66 16.54
CA GLY A 86 2.43 19.09 17.17
C GLY A 86 2.75 18.33 18.45
N ALA A 87 3.81 17.52 18.45
CA ALA A 87 4.28 16.82 19.64
C ALA A 87 4.78 17.78 20.73
N ALA A 88 5.57 18.80 20.35
CA ALA A 88 6.08 19.81 21.28
C ALA A 88 4.96 20.57 21.99
N LEU A 89 3.91 20.99 21.26
CA LEU A 89 2.74 21.66 21.82
C LEU A 89 2.04 20.78 22.86
N ALA A 90 1.80 19.51 22.57
CA ALA A 90 1.17 18.59 23.53
C ALA A 90 2.04 18.36 24.79
N LEU A 91 3.37 18.32 24.62
CA LEU A 91 4.29 18.17 25.75
C LEU A 91 4.32 19.42 26.62
N GLN A 92 4.30 20.61 26.01
CA GLN A 92 4.19 21.89 26.69
C GLN A 92 2.86 22.01 27.44
N ASP A 93 1.74 21.77 26.77
CA ASP A 93 0.40 21.80 27.36
C ASP A 93 0.26 20.79 28.52
N GLY A 94 1.03 19.70 28.49
CA GLY A 94 1.13 18.70 29.54
C GLY A 94 2.18 18.97 30.62
N GLY A 95 2.87 20.13 30.59
CA GLY A 95 3.91 20.52 31.55
C GLY A 95 5.11 19.57 31.58
N ARG A 96 5.45 18.95 30.45
CA ARG A 96 6.57 17.99 30.34
C ARG A 96 7.87 18.70 30.02
N ARG A 97 8.98 18.15 30.48
CA ARG A 97 10.32 18.64 30.11
C ARG A 97 10.73 18.01 28.79
N TYR A 98 10.81 18.83 27.75
CA TYR A 98 11.18 18.36 26.41
C TYR A 98 12.17 19.31 25.75
N ARG A 99 12.83 18.80 24.72
CA ARG A 99 13.64 19.59 23.78
C ARG A 99 13.30 19.14 22.36
N VAL A 100 13.16 20.09 21.44
CA VAL A 100 13.04 19.81 20.00
C VAL A 100 14.39 20.06 19.36
N PHE A 101 14.93 19.09 18.61
CA PHE A 101 16.18 19.23 17.87
C PHE A 101 15.88 19.35 16.38
N GLU A 102 16.31 20.44 15.74
CA GLU A 102 16.14 20.68 14.31
C GLU A 102 17.49 20.95 13.65
N LYS A 103 17.77 20.22 12.56
CA LYS A 103 19.04 20.31 11.84
C LYS A 103 19.21 21.66 11.15
N GLU A 104 18.11 22.24 10.65
CA GLU A 104 18.12 23.53 9.96
C GLU A 104 17.29 24.57 10.73
N LYS A 105 16.10 24.90 10.23
CA LYS A 105 15.13 25.83 10.84
C LYS A 105 13.76 25.16 10.95
N PRO A 106 12.85 25.62 11.82
CA PRO A 106 11.53 25.05 11.97
C PRO A 106 10.80 25.07 10.64
N PHE A 107 10.13 23.98 10.30
CA PHE A 107 9.44 23.84 9.01
C PHE A 107 10.34 23.99 7.77
N ALA A 108 11.66 23.76 7.84
CA ALA A 108 12.61 23.92 6.71
C ALA A 108 12.10 23.33 5.37
N THR A 109 11.44 22.16 5.40
CA THR A 109 10.83 21.57 4.20
C THR A 109 9.78 22.48 3.54
N ILE A 110 8.95 23.16 4.32
CA ILE A 110 7.91 24.09 3.86
C ILE A 110 8.54 25.42 3.47
N GLN A 111 9.51 25.91 4.24
CA GLN A 111 10.24 27.15 3.92
C GLN A 111 10.92 27.07 2.54
N ASN A 112 11.45 25.90 2.21
CA ASN A 112 12.07 25.59 0.91
C ASN A 112 11.07 25.37 -0.23
N PHE A 113 9.77 25.60 -0.02
CA PHE A 113 8.82 25.66 -1.14
C PHE A 113 9.02 26.96 -1.96
N PRO A 114 8.71 26.93 -3.26
CA PRO A 114 8.73 28.13 -4.10
C PRO A 114 7.94 29.29 -3.50
N LYS A 115 8.42 30.51 -3.75
CA LYS A 115 7.75 31.75 -3.37
C LYS A 115 6.27 31.78 -3.78
N ALA A 116 5.41 32.31 -2.92
CA ALA A 116 3.96 32.43 -3.10
C ALA A 116 3.20 31.12 -3.34
N LYS A 117 3.82 29.96 -3.04
CA LYS A 117 3.14 28.66 -3.17
C LYS A 117 1.92 28.59 -2.25
N MET A 118 0.77 28.25 -2.81
CA MET A 118 -0.44 27.97 -2.03
C MET A 118 -0.33 26.64 -1.30
N ILE A 119 -0.58 26.66 0.00
CA ILE A 119 -0.61 25.50 0.89
C ILE A 119 -2.03 25.31 1.38
N PHE A 120 -2.56 24.10 1.22
CA PHE A 120 -3.95 23.77 1.55
C PHE A 120 -4.05 23.01 2.88
N SER A 121 -5.05 23.38 3.68
CA SER A 121 -5.32 22.88 5.03
C SER A 121 -6.20 21.62 5.09
N GLU A 122 -6.05 20.75 4.10
CA GLU A 122 -6.81 19.50 4.02
C GLU A 122 -6.37 18.48 5.08
N PRO A 123 -7.27 17.62 5.60
CA PRO A 123 -8.72 17.62 5.39
C PRO A 123 -9.41 18.79 6.12
N ARG A 124 -10.31 19.50 5.44
CA ARG A 124 -11.03 20.65 6.04
C ARG A 124 -11.88 20.30 7.26
N GLN A 125 -12.43 19.08 7.36
CA GLN A 125 -13.27 18.68 8.50
C GLN A 125 -12.47 18.35 9.77
N MET A 126 -11.15 18.15 9.64
CA MET A 126 -10.28 17.89 10.77
C MET A 126 -10.04 19.20 11.54
N HIS A 127 -10.11 19.17 12.87
CA HIS A 127 -9.71 20.32 13.69
C HIS A 127 -8.20 20.34 13.85
N ASN A 128 -7.59 21.52 14.00
CA ASN A 128 -6.16 21.62 14.31
C ASN A 128 -5.93 21.34 15.80
N ALA A 129 -4.96 20.50 16.13
CA ALA A 129 -4.60 20.19 17.51
C ALA A 129 -3.83 21.35 18.18
N GLY A 130 -3.89 21.43 19.51
CA GLY A 130 -3.15 22.42 20.30
C GLY A 130 -3.52 23.90 20.04
N ASN A 131 -4.68 24.16 19.43
CA ASN A 131 -5.08 25.48 18.92
C ASN A 131 -4.04 26.12 17.96
N PHE A 132 -3.21 25.30 17.31
CA PHE A 132 -2.24 25.79 16.34
C PHE A 132 -2.95 26.13 15.02
N TRP A 133 -2.85 27.38 14.57
CA TRP A 133 -3.58 27.81 13.38
C TRP A 133 -3.03 27.17 12.12
N PHE A 134 -3.91 26.60 11.29
CA PHE A 134 -3.56 26.16 9.94
C PHE A 134 -4.80 26.18 9.03
N GLU A 135 -4.80 27.12 8.10
CA GLU A 135 -5.80 27.30 7.04
C GLU A 135 -5.11 27.49 5.69
N ASP A 136 -5.89 27.55 4.61
CA ASP A 136 -5.34 27.74 3.26
C ASP A 136 -4.61 29.09 3.19
N ALA A 137 -3.32 29.07 2.89
CA ALA A 137 -2.45 30.25 2.92
C ALA A 137 -1.32 30.17 1.89
N LYS A 138 -0.72 31.31 1.55
CA LYS A 138 0.57 31.32 0.85
C LYS A 138 1.67 30.89 1.81
N LYS A 139 2.74 30.33 1.27
CA LYS A 139 3.91 29.85 2.04
C LYS A 139 4.43 30.90 3.01
N GLU A 140 4.63 32.14 2.56
CA GLU A 140 5.18 33.24 3.38
C GLU A 140 4.25 33.56 4.55
N ASP A 141 2.96 33.84 4.27
CA ASP A 141 1.96 34.11 5.31
C ASP A 141 1.85 32.98 6.33
N LEU A 142 1.97 31.72 5.87
CA LEU A 142 1.94 30.54 6.70
C LEU A 142 3.17 30.47 7.62
N VAL A 143 4.37 30.58 7.04
CA VAL A 143 5.64 30.50 7.78
C VAL A 143 5.72 31.62 8.80
N ASP A 144 5.44 32.87 8.41
CA ASP A 144 5.51 34.03 9.31
C ASP A 144 4.56 33.89 10.50
N ARG A 145 3.35 33.38 10.26
CA ARG A 145 2.35 33.19 11.34
C ARG A 145 2.70 32.00 12.23
N TRP A 146 3.32 30.97 11.67
CA TRP A 146 3.79 29.82 12.43
C TRP A 146 5.00 30.17 13.29
N GLU A 147 6.00 30.86 12.75
CA GLU A 147 7.16 31.34 13.51
C GLU A 147 6.71 32.22 14.68
N ARG A 148 5.84 33.21 14.45
CA ARG A 148 5.23 33.99 15.53
C ARG A 148 4.50 33.12 16.56
N ALA A 149 3.80 32.07 16.14
CA ALA A 149 3.14 31.16 17.07
C ALA A 149 4.11 30.26 17.85
N LEU A 150 5.31 29.97 17.32
CA LEU A 150 6.36 29.28 18.07
C LEU A 150 6.95 30.22 19.14
N ASP A 151 7.19 31.48 18.77
CA ASP A 151 7.74 32.52 19.65
C ASP A 151 6.75 32.90 20.77
N ASP A 152 5.48 33.15 20.43
CA ASP A 152 4.39 33.44 21.39
C ASP A 152 4.19 32.30 22.40
N ARG A 153 4.54 31.07 22.00
CA ARG A 153 4.48 29.88 22.85
C ARG A 153 5.80 29.60 23.56
N GLU A 154 6.88 30.34 23.28
CA GLU A 154 8.23 30.12 23.83
C GLU A 154 8.66 28.64 23.72
N LEU A 155 8.41 28.03 22.56
CA LEU A 155 8.73 26.61 22.36
C LEU A 155 10.25 26.38 22.37
N VAL A 156 10.65 25.35 23.10
CA VAL A 156 12.06 25.04 23.34
C VAL A 156 12.66 24.25 22.16
N ILE A 157 13.21 24.95 21.17
CA ILE A 157 13.78 24.39 19.93
C ILE A 157 15.29 24.68 19.86
N HIS A 158 16.10 23.64 19.70
CA HIS A 158 17.53 23.69 19.44
C HIS A 158 17.78 23.60 17.93
N GLN A 159 18.32 24.67 17.36
CA GLN A 159 18.56 24.80 15.91
C GLN A 159 19.71 25.78 15.62
N PRO A 160 20.56 25.53 14.62
CA PRO A 160 20.71 24.28 13.88
C PRO A 160 21.47 23.23 14.72
N GLU A 161 20.83 22.11 15.07
CA GLU A 161 21.44 20.99 15.79
C GLU A 161 20.93 19.64 15.25
N GLU A 162 21.81 18.87 14.60
CA GLU A 162 21.48 17.59 13.98
C GLU A 162 21.65 16.44 14.97
N VAL A 163 20.65 15.58 15.08
CA VAL A 163 20.76 14.32 15.85
C VAL A 163 21.44 13.27 14.99
N VAL A 164 22.66 12.88 15.38
CA VAL A 164 23.54 11.96 14.63
C VAL A 164 23.47 10.50 15.12
N ASP A 165 23.02 10.29 16.35
CA ASP A 165 22.82 8.97 16.93
C ASP A 165 21.81 8.97 18.06
N ILE A 166 21.12 7.84 18.25
CA ILE A 166 20.22 7.62 19.37
C ILE A 166 20.50 6.21 19.89
N LYS A 167 20.94 6.11 21.14
CA LYS A 167 21.21 4.83 21.81
C LYS A 167 20.34 4.70 23.05
N LYS A 168 19.79 3.51 23.26
CA LYS A 168 19.10 3.18 24.50
C LYS A 168 20.13 2.69 25.53
N ASP A 169 20.12 3.28 26.72
CA ASP A 169 20.98 2.97 27.85
C ASP A 169 20.10 2.77 29.10
N GLY A 170 19.88 1.50 29.47
CA GLY A 170 18.88 1.13 30.48
C GLY A 170 17.47 1.59 30.10
N ASP A 171 16.84 2.37 30.98
CA ASP A 171 15.50 2.94 30.78
C ASP A 171 15.51 4.31 30.07
N LEU A 172 16.70 4.85 29.79
CA LEU A 172 16.88 6.15 29.16
C LEU A 172 17.43 6.03 27.72
N PHE A 173 17.31 7.11 26.98
CA PHE A 173 17.94 7.32 25.69
C PHE A 173 19.05 8.35 25.83
N VAL A 174 20.19 8.06 25.21
CA VAL A 174 21.26 9.02 24.96
C VAL A 174 21.12 9.49 23.52
N VAL A 175 20.75 10.75 23.36
CA VAL A 175 20.61 11.44 22.07
C VAL A 175 21.88 12.21 21.81
N HIS A 176 22.65 11.77 20.80
CA HIS A 176 23.89 12.43 20.39
C HIS A 176 23.59 13.39 19.25
N THR A 177 24.00 14.64 19.44
CA THR A 177 23.76 15.73 18.50
C THR A 177 25.06 16.37 18.06
N LYS A 178 24.99 17.10 16.94
CA LYS A 178 26.04 17.96 16.43
C LYS A 178 25.45 19.31 16.04
N VAL A 179 25.98 20.38 16.62
CA VAL A 179 25.59 21.76 16.32
C VAL A 179 26.09 22.14 14.92
N GLY A 180 25.23 22.78 14.14
CA GLY A 180 25.52 23.25 12.79
C GLY A 180 26.53 24.41 12.77
N ASP A 181 27.01 24.77 11.58
CA ASP A 181 28.11 25.72 11.42
C ASP A 181 27.76 27.15 11.88
N GLU A 182 26.47 27.48 11.98
CA GLU A 182 26.00 28.80 12.46
C GLU A 182 25.98 28.92 14.00
N GLY A 183 26.16 27.81 14.74
CA GLY A 183 26.05 27.77 16.20
C GLY A 183 24.60 27.89 16.71
N LEU A 184 24.38 27.62 18.00
CA LEU A 184 23.09 27.87 18.65
C LEU A 184 23.04 29.34 19.12
N GLY A 185 21.99 30.09 18.78
CA GLY A 185 21.82 31.50 19.16
C GLY A 185 21.89 31.77 20.68
N GLU A 186 22.04 33.04 21.06
CA GLU A 186 22.33 33.46 22.46
C GLU A 186 21.17 33.26 23.46
N GLU A 187 19.93 33.10 23.00
CA GLU A 187 18.72 33.23 23.85
C GLU A 187 18.27 32.00 24.64
N LEU A 188 18.97 30.86 24.60
CA LEU A 188 18.55 29.67 25.33
C LEU A 188 19.22 29.62 26.71
N ALA A 189 18.48 29.71 27.81
CA ALA A 189 19.00 29.39 29.14
C ALA A 189 19.01 27.86 29.31
N ASP A 190 20.18 27.21 29.20
CA ASP A 190 20.32 25.78 29.45
C ASP A 190 21.76 25.46 29.84
N GLY A 191 21.92 24.81 31.00
CA GLY A 191 23.21 24.50 31.62
C GLY A 191 24.06 23.50 30.82
N ASP A 192 25.38 23.58 31.03
CA ASP A 192 26.46 22.65 30.67
C ASP A 192 26.58 22.08 29.23
N PHE A 193 25.75 22.49 28.26
CA PHE A 193 25.88 22.06 26.86
C PHE A 193 26.57 23.09 25.97
N ALA A 194 27.49 22.62 25.11
CA ALA A 194 28.27 23.45 24.21
C ALA A 194 27.43 23.92 23.00
N ARG A 195 27.57 25.20 22.65
CA ARG A 195 26.72 25.90 21.66
C ARG A 195 27.46 26.32 20.39
N GLU A 196 28.76 26.10 20.39
CA GLU A 196 29.67 26.50 19.34
C GLU A 196 29.45 25.64 18.09
N ALA A 197 29.75 26.22 16.94
CA ALA A 197 29.70 25.51 15.66
C ALA A 197 30.48 24.18 15.72
N GLY A 198 29.83 23.09 15.33
CA GLY A 198 30.42 21.76 15.35
C GLY A 198 30.51 21.09 16.72
N ALA A 199 30.03 21.72 17.79
CA ALA A 199 29.96 21.09 19.11
C ALA A 199 29.13 19.80 19.08
N GLU A 200 29.56 18.80 19.85
CA GLU A 200 28.84 17.54 20.02
C GLU A 200 28.26 17.43 21.43
N ASN A 201 26.94 17.31 21.54
CA ASN A 201 26.23 17.23 22.82
C ASN A 201 25.58 15.86 23.01
N ARG A 202 25.30 15.52 24.28
CA ARG A 202 24.65 14.26 24.66
C ARG A 202 23.53 14.52 25.65
N TYR A 203 22.30 14.37 25.18
CA TYR A 203 21.10 14.56 26.00
C TYR A 203 20.57 13.23 26.50
N ARG A 204 20.11 13.19 27.75
CA ARG A 204 19.40 12.05 28.32
C ARG A 204 17.90 12.28 28.25
N ALA A 205 17.16 11.32 27.72
CA ALA A 205 15.70 11.41 27.59
C ALA A 205 15.02 10.11 27.96
N ARG A 206 13.86 10.15 28.64
CA ARG A 206 13.07 8.95 28.95
C ARG A 206 12.41 8.36 27.70
N LYS A 207 11.97 9.23 26.79
CA LYS A 207 11.33 8.85 25.53
C LYS A 207 11.87 9.70 24.39
N VAL A 208 11.70 9.21 23.17
CA VAL A 208 12.08 9.91 21.93
C VAL A 208 10.91 9.92 20.97
N ILE A 209 10.61 11.07 20.37
CA ILE A 209 9.67 11.20 19.26
C ILE A 209 10.48 11.56 18.00
N LEU A 210 10.52 10.65 17.03
CA LEU A 210 11.20 10.83 15.75
C LEU A 210 10.23 11.41 14.71
N ALA A 211 10.42 12.68 14.35
CA ALA A 211 9.56 13.47 13.46
C ALA A 211 10.29 13.99 12.20
N ILE A 212 11.34 13.28 11.76
CA ILE A 212 12.27 13.71 10.68
C ILE A 212 11.70 13.69 9.25
N GLY A 213 10.46 13.25 9.07
CA GLY A 213 9.83 13.09 7.74
C GLY A 213 10.56 12.11 6.80
N ARG A 214 10.28 12.19 5.49
CA ARG A 214 10.97 11.37 4.45
C ARG A 214 11.80 12.18 3.45
N ARG A 215 11.80 13.51 3.59
CA ARG A 215 12.46 14.42 2.65
C ARG A 215 13.90 14.79 3.05
N GLY A 216 14.41 14.22 4.14
CA GLY A 216 15.68 14.61 4.77
C GLY A 216 16.86 14.77 3.82
N SER A 217 17.25 13.73 3.05
CA SER A 217 18.38 13.85 2.13
C SER A 217 17.94 13.92 0.67
N VAL A 218 18.30 15.02 0.01
CA VAL A 218 18.19 15.14 -1.45
C VAL A 218 19.10 14.11 -2.12
N ARG A 219 18.65 13.56 -3.25
CA ARG A 219 19.51 12.72 -4.08
C ARG A 219 20.50 13.64 -4.78
N ARG A 220 21.78 13.33 -4.59
CA ARG A 220 22.93 13.94 -5.24
C ARG A 220 23.14 13.35 -6.63
N LEU A 221 23.68 14.15 -7.56
CA LEU A 221 24.02 13.75 -8.93
C LEU A 221 25.25 12.83 -8.95
N HIS A 222 26.16 12.99 -8.00
CA HIS A 222 27.47 12.33 -7.92
C HIS A 222 28.32 12.57 -9.18
N VAL A 223 28.37 13.83 -9.63
CA VAL A 223 29.15 14.26 -10.80
C VAL A 223 30.19 15.31 -10.40
N PRO A 224 31.34 15.40 -11.09
CA PRO A 224 32.28 16.49 -10.87
C PRO A 224 31.61 17.87 -10.99
N GLY A 225 31.90 18.77 -10.06
CA GLY A 225 31.36 20.15 -10.02
C GLY A 225 29.94 20.29 -9.46
N GLU A 226 29.36 19.23 -8.91
CA GLU A 226 28.07 19.29 -8.22
C GLU A 226 28.06 20.17 -6.97
N ASP A 227 29.21 20.39 -6.34
CA ASP A 227 29.38 21.21 -5.14
C ASP A 227 29.65 22.71 -5.43
N LEU A 228 29.56 23.13 -6.70
CA LEU A 228 29.70 24.55 -7.08
C LEU A 228 28.51 25.38 -6.57
N ASP A 229 28.76 26.64 -6.22
CA ASP A 229 27.75 27.58 -5.70
C ASP A 229 26.57 27.80 -6.65
N LYS A 230 26.74 27.52 -7.95
CA LYS A 230 25.69 27.61 -8.97
C LYS A 230 24.69 26.44 -8.95
N VAL A 231 24.92 25.42 -8.13
CA VAL A 231 24.12 24.19 -8.07
C VAL A 231 23.26 24.16 -6.82
N ASP A 232 21.96 24.31 -7.02
CA ASP A 232 20.97 24.34 -5.95
C ASP A 232 20.02 23.13 -6.00
N TYR A 233 19.61 22.67 -4.82
CA TYR A 233 18.67 21.55 -4.65
C TYR A 233 17.25 21.99 -4.27
N SER A 234 17.03 23.30 -4.23
CA SER A 234 15.77 23.92 -3.87
C SER A 234 15.54 25.18 -4.72
N LEU A 235 14.28 25.51 -4.97
CA LEU A 235 13.91 26.78 -5.62
C LEU A 235 13.25 27.67 -4.57
N ARG A 236 13.95 28.73 -4.16
CA ARG A 236 13.44 29.71 -3.20
C ARG A 236 12.61 30.77 -3.93
N ASP A 237 13.26 31.56 -4.79
CA ASP A 237 12.62 32.58 -5.61
C ASP A 237 12.91 32.33 -7.10
N PRO A 238 11.87 32.14 -7.95
CA PRO A 238 12.05 32.09 -9.40
C PRO A 238 12.70 33.33 -9.99
N ASP A 239 12.48 34.50 -9.38
CA ASP A 239 12.97 35.80 -9.86
C ASP A 239 14.51 35.89 -9.80
N ASP A 240 15.17 35.12 -8.93
CA ASP A 240 16.64 35.05 -8.80
C ASP A 240 17.33 34.55 -10.09
N PHE A 241 16.57 33.86 -10.94
CA PHE A 241 17.06 33.28 -12.20
C PHE A 241 16.70 34.13 -13.42
N ALA A 242 16.03 35.27 -13.24
CA ALA A 242 15.65 36.16 -14.34
C ALA A 242 16.87 36.56 -15.18
N GLY A 243 16.79 36.41 -16.50
CA GLY A 243 17.88 36.72 -17.42
C GLY A 243 19.07 35.74 -17.42
N ARG A 244 19.04 34.68 -16.60
CA ARG A 244 20.11 33.67 -16.51
C ARG A 244 19.79 32.43 -17.35
N LYS A 245 20.83 31.74 -17.84
CA LYS A 245 20.73 30.40 -18.44
C LYS A 245 20.65 29.35 -17.34
N LEU A 246 19.48 28.74 -17.17
CA LEU A 246 19.20 27.82 -16.07
C LEU A 246 19.03 26.39 -16.59
N LEU A 247 19.81 25.44 -16.05
CA LEU A 247 19.57 24.02 -16.24
C LEU A 247 18.72 23.47 -15.09
N VAL A 248 17.57 22.88 -15.38
CA VAL A 248 16.77 22.14 -14.38
C VAL A 248 16.93 20.64 -14.63
N VAL A 249 17.40 19.90 -13.62
CA VAL A 249 17.63 18.46 -13.72
C VAL A 249 16.49 17.69 -13.04
N GLY A 250 15.69 16.97 -13.82
CA GLY A 250 14.59 16.16 -13.32
C GLY A 250 13.33 16.23 -14.18
N GLY A 251 12.33 15.42 -13.82
CA GLY A 251 11.07 15.37 -14.57
C GLY A 251 9.85 14.98 -13.75
N GLY A 252 9.92 15.18 -12.43
CA GLY A 252 8.75 15.12 -11.54
C GLY A 252 8.13 16.51 -11.36
N ASP A 253 7.04 16.60 -10.59
CA ASP A 253 6.33 17.87 -10.37
C ASP A 253 7.23 19.00 -9.87
N SER A 254 8.13 18.75 -8.91
CA SER A 254 9.05 19.79 -8.41
C SER A 254 9.94 20.37 -9.51
N ALA A 255 10.48 19.51 -10.39
CA ALA A 255 11.31 19.95 -11.51
C ALA A 255 10.48 20.75 -12.54
N VAL A 256 9.28 20.26 -12.84
CA VAL A 256 8.38 20.88 -13.82
C VAL A 256 7.85 22.22 -13.31
N GLU A 257 7.38 22.29 -12.07
CA GLU A 257 6.93 23.53 -11.42
C GLU A 257 8.07 24.55 -11.35
N ALA A 258 9.28 24.14 -10.98
CA ALA A 258 10.44 25.03 -10.95
C ALA A 258 10.83 25.56 -12.33
N ALA A 259 10.89 24.68 -13.34
CA ALA A 259 11.22 25.07 -14.70
C ALA A 259 10.20 26.07 -15.26
N MET A 260 8.90 25.83 -15.06
CA MET A 260 7.85 26.76 -15.51
C MET A 260 7.92 28.10 -14.78
N ALA A 261 8.08 28.07 -13.44
CA ALA A 261 8.15 29.29 -12.64
C ALA A 261 9.36 30.16 -13.01
N CYS A 262 10.55 29.57 -13.16
CA CYS A 262 11.74 30.32 -13.57
C CYS A 262 11.63 30.83 -15.02
N ALA A 263 11.01 30.07 -15.92
CA ALA A 263 10.77 30.53 -17.29
C ALA A 263 9.77 31.70 -17.34
N GLU A 264 8.73 31.69 -16.51
CA GLU A 264 7.78 32.80 -16.35
C GLU A 264 8.44 34.04 -15.74
N ALA A 265 9.41 33.85 -14.83
CA ALA A 265 10.24 34.93 -14.28
C ALA A 265 11.31 35.47 -15.26
N GLY A 266 11.45 34.87 -16.45
CA GLY A 266 12.35 35.35 -17.51
C GLY A 266 13.72 34.66 -17.58
N ALA A 267 13.89 33.50 -16.94
CA ALA A 267 15.10 32.68 -17.10
C ALA A 267 15.10 31.93 -18.45
N ALA A 268 16.28 31.75 -19.06
CA ALA A 268 16.47 30.89 -20.21
C ALA A 268 16.60 29.43 -19.74
N VAL A 269 15.46 28.75 -19.58
CA VAL A 269 15.40 27.41 -18.96
C VAL A 269 15.62 26.29 -19.96
N THR A 270 16.54 25.38 -19.61
CA THR A 270 16.69 24.07 -20.25
C THR A 270 16.47 22.97 -19.21
N VAL A 271 15.61 22.00 -19.51
CA VAL A 271 15.31 20.87 -18.62
C VAL A 271 16.06 19.63 -19.10
N SER A 272 16.97 19.08 -18.28
CA SER A 272 17.58 17.78 -18.54
C SER A 272 16.75 16.68 -17.87
N TYR A 273 16.28 15.72 -18.67
CA TYR A 273 15.54 14.59 -18.14
C TYR A 273 15.90 13.27 -18.82
N ARG A 274 16.26 12.27 -18.00
CA ARG A 274 16.70 10.94 -18.45
C ARG A 274 15.67 10.11 -19.23
N LYS A 275 14.42 10.56 -19.32
CA LYS A 275 13.36 9.87 -20.07
C LYS A 275 12.98 10.67 -21.31
N ASP A 276 12.26 10.03 -22.20
CA ASP A 276 11.68 10.55 -23.43
C ASP A 276 10.52 11.54 -23.23
N GLN A 277 9.84 11.49 -22.08
CA GLN A 277 8.71 12.37 -21.74
C GLN A 277 8.56 12.56 -20.23
N PHE A 278 7.93 13.66 -19.79
CA PHE A 278 7.60 14.00 -18.38
C PHE A 278 6.55 13.06 -17.73
N SER A 279 6.84 11.76 -17.70
CA SER A 279 5.95 10.71 -17.17
C SER A 279 5.76 10.74 -15.66
N ARG A 280 6.55 11.50 -14.89
CA ARG A 280 6.44 11.56 -13.42
C ARG A 280 5.64 12.76 -12.92
N ALA A 281 5.50 13.82 -13.71
CA ALA A 281 4.70 14.98 -13.32
C ALA A 281 3.19 14.68 -13.42
N LYS A 282 2.39 15.38 -12.62
CA LYS A 282 0.92 15.39 -12.75
C LYS A 282 0.54 15.88 -14.13
N ILE A 283 -0.59 15.40 -14.67
CA ILE A 283 -1.05 15.78 -16.02
C ILE A 283 -1.10 17.30 -16.19
N GLY A 284 -1.72 18.03 -15.25
CA GLY A 284 -1.85 19.47 -15.41
C GLY A 284 -0.51 20.21 -15.49
N ASN A 285 0.51 19.73 -14.78
CA ASN A 285 1.87 20.27 -14.86
C ASN A 285 2.55 19.83 -16.17
N ARG A 286 2.38 18.58 -16.59
CA ARG A 286 2.90 18.05 -17.85
C ARG A 286 2.37 18.80 -19.07
N GLU A 287 1.05 19.00 -19.15
CA GLU A 287 0.41 19.70 -20.27
C GLU A 287 0.90 21.16 -20.35
N LYS A 288 1.04 21.83 -19.20
CA LYS A 288 1.57 23.20 -19.13
C LYS A 288 3.02 23.30 -19.61
N ILE A 289 3.91 22.42 -19.13
CA ILE A 289 5.31 22.47 -19.55
C ILE A 289 5.47 22.08 -21.02
N GLU A 290 4.70 21.10 -21.52
CA GLU A 290 4.70 20.73 -22.94
C GLU A 290 4.21 21.89 -23.82
N ALA A 291 3.18 22.64 -23.38
CA ALA A 291 2.72 23.84 -24.06
C ALA A 291 3.78 24.96 -24.05
N MET A 292 4.50 25.15 -22.94
CA MET A 292 5.60 26.12 -22.86
C MET A 292 6.79 25.73 -23.75
N ILE A 293 7.11 24.43 -23.85
CA ILE A 293 8.13 23.92 -24.77
C ILE A 293 7.71 24.15 -26.22
N ALA A 294 6.47 23.84 -26.58
CA ALA A 294 5.93 24.06 -27.91
C ALA A 294 5.89 25.54 -28.29
N ALA A 295 5.66 26.42 -27.31
CA ALA A 295 5.72 27.87 -27.47
C ALA A 295 7.16 28.43 -27.49
N GLY A 296 8.19 27.59 -27.35
CA GLY A 296 9.60 28.00 -27.31
C GLY A 296 10.02 28.75 -26.05
N LYS A 297 9.19 28.76 -24.99
CA LYS A 297 9.49 29.46 -23.73
C LYS A 297 10.55 28.78 -22.89
N LEU A 298 10.71 27.46 -23.04
CA LEU A 298 11.76 26.67 -22.40
C LEU A 298 12.14 25.47 -23.28
N LYS A 299 13.33 24.92 -23.06
CA LYS A 299 13.85 23.76 -23.80
C LYS A 299 13.84 22.51 -22.92
N ALA A 300 13.67 21.34 -23.53
CA ALA A 300 13.78 20.06 -22.84
C ALA A 300 14.72 19.12 -23.59
N GLU A 301 15.78 18.71 -22.90
CA GLU A 301 16.77 17.75 -23.35
C GLU A 301 16.39 16.36 -22.82
N TYR A 302 15.52 15.66 -23.54
CA TYR A 302 15.09 14.31 -23.18
C TYR A 302 16.19 13.27 -23.37
N GLY A 303 16.07 12.14 -22.66
CA GLY A 303 17.09 11.08 -22.66
C GLY A 303 18.48 11.55 -22.22
N SER A 304 18.58 12.70 -21.55
CA SER A 304 19.86 13.28 -21.13
C SER A 304 20.08 13.17 -19.63
N VAL A 305 21.35 13.07 -19.23
CA VAL A 305 21.80 13.11 -17.83
C VAL A 305 23.05 13.98 -17.70
N PRO A 306 23.20 14.81 -16.65
CA PRO A 306 24.47 15.48 -16.37
C PRO A 306 25.56 14.48 -16.02
N ILE A 307 26.76 14.70 -16.53
CA ILE A 307 27.97 13.91 -16.23
C ILE A 307 29.11 14.75 -15.63
N ALA A 308 29.11 16.06 -15.85
CA ALA A 308 30.01 17.02 -15.23
C ALA A 308 29.38 18.43 -15.26
N ILE A 309 29.69 19.24 -14.25
CA ILE A 309 29.25 20.63 -14.13
C ILE A 309 30.51 21.50 -14.05
N GLY A 310 30.65 22.44 -14.97
CA GLY A 310 31.68 23.48 -14.94
C GLY A 310 31.14 24.81 -14.41
N GLU A 311 32.03 25.76 -14.19
CA GLU A 311 31.70 27.10 -13.70
C GLU A 311 30.67 27.82 -14.60
N LYS A 312 30.75 27.63 -15.91
CA LYS A 312 29.88 28.31 -16.90
C LYS A 312 29.16 27.36 -17.85
N ASP A 313 29.29 26.06 -17.64
CA ASP A 313 28.69 25.05 -18.49
C ASP A 313 28.32 23.77 -17.74
N VAL A 314 27.53 22.92 -18.39
CA VAL A 314 27.20 21.57 -17.94
C VAL A 314 27.35 20.62 -19.12
N THR A 315 28.06 19.52 -18.92
CA THR A 315 28.16 18.43 -19.89
C THR A 315 27.08 17.40 -19.60
N LEU A 316 26.24 17.14 -20.62
CA LEU A 316 25.18 16.14 -20.62
C LEU A 316 25.57 14.96 -21.50
N GLU A 317 25.11 13.76 -21.14
CA GLU A 317 25.18 12.55 -21.95
C GLU A 317 23.79 12.17 -22.44
N ARG A 318 23.66 11.83 -23.73
CA ARG A 318 22.46 11.27 -24.36
C ARG A 318 22.84 10.12 -25.27
N GLY A 319 22.36 8.90 -24.96
CA GLY A 319 22.57 7.74 -25.82
C GLY A 319 24.04 7.34 -26.04
N GLY A 320 24.95 7.78 -25.16
CA GLY A 320 26.40 7.60 -25.28
C GLY A 320 27.14 8.81 -25.87
N ASP A 321 26.43 9.75 -26.49
CA ASP A 321 27.01 10.98 -27.00
C ASP A 321 27.02 12.07 -25.92
N GLN A 322 28.11 12.82 -25.83
CA GLN A 322 28.27 13.92 -24.87
C GLN A 322 28.14 15.26 -25.58
N PHE A 323 27.45 16.20 -24.95
CA PHE A 323 27.33 17.57 -25.43
C PHE A 323 27.29 18.54 -24.24
N THR A 324 27.81 19.75 -24.46
CA THR A 324 27.96 20.75 -23.41
C THR A 324 26.98 21.90 -23.65
N LEU A 325 26.34 22.35 -22.58
CA LEU A 325 25.44 23.50 -22.57
C LEU A 325 26.02 24.59 -21.69
N GLU A 326 26.08 25.81 -22.21
CA GLU A 326 26.42 26.97 -21.39
C GLU A 326 25.27 27.28 -20.43
N ASN A 327 25.58 27.49 -19.15
CA ASN A 327 24.59 27.81 -18.13
C ASN A 327 25.20 28.61 -16.97
N ASP A 328 24.38 29.44 -16.34
CA ASP A 328 24.75 30.25 -15.18
C ASP A 328 24.34 29.57 -13.87
N ALA A 329 23.30 28.73 -13.89
CA ALA A 329 22.79 28.03 -12.70
C ALA A 329 22.26 26.63 -13.01
N VAL A 330 22.21 25.77 -11.99
CA VAL A 330 21.65 24.42 -12.05
C VAL A 330 20.70 24.20 -10.88
N LEU A 331 19.46 23.79 -11.16
CA LEU A 331 18.51 23.34 -10.15
C LEU A 331 18.29 21.83 -10.25
N VAL A 332 18.49 21.11 -9.14
CA VAL A 332 18.46 19.64 -9.13
C VAL A 332 17.24 19.11 -8.36
N PHE A 333 16.30 18.50 -9.09
CA PHE A 333 15.05 17.94 -8.56
C PHE A 333 14.87 16.45 -8.89
N ILE A 334 15.83 15.63 -8.48
CA ILE A 334 15.83 14.17 -8.73
C ILE A 334 15.22 13.33 -7.60
N GLY A 335 14.66 13.98 -6.58
CA GLY A 335 13.92 13.39 -5.45
C GLY A 335 14.79 13.16 -4.20
N THR A 336 14.22 12.60 -3.15
CA THR A 336 14.90 12.37 -1.87
C THR A 336 15.17 10.88 -1.62
N LYS A 337 16.03 10.56 -0.65
CA LYS A 337 16.22 9.21 -0.11
C LYS A 337 15.79 9.20 1.36
N LEU A 338 15.20 8.09 1.76
CA LEU A 338 14.96 7.83 3.18
C LEU A 338 16.30 7.55 3.87
N PRO A 339 16.57 8.10 5.08
CA PRO A 339 17.84 7.88 5.78
C PRO A 339 17.90 6.49 6.43
N LEU A 340 17.79 5.43 5.63
CA LEU A 340 17.85 4.04 6.06
C LEU A 340 19.12 3.71 6.89
N PRO A 341 20.32 4.25 6.58
CA PRO A 341 21.50 4.00 7.43
C PRO A 341 21.32 4.50 8.86
N PHE A 342 20.75 5.70 9.04
CA PHE A 342 20.45 6.25 10.37
C PHE A 342 19.39 5.41 11.09
N LEU A 343 18.27 5.09 10.42
CA LEU A 343 17.20 4.26 11.00
C LEU A 343 17.69 2.87 11.42
N ARG A 344 18.58 2.26 10.63
CA ARG A 344 19.19 0.97 11.00
C ARG A 344 20.21 1.11 12.13
N LYS A 345 20.99 2.19 12.14
CA LYS A 345 21.98 2.48 13.19
C LYS A 345 21.33 2.57 14.58
N ILE A 346 20.16 3.22 14.67
CA ILE A 346 19.38 3.30 15.92
C ILE A 346 18.71 1.96 16.30
N GLY A 347 18.73 0.95 15.43
CA GLY A 347 18.13 -0.37 15.67
C GLY A 347 16.66 -0.50 15.25
N MET A 348 16.18 0.39 14.37
CA MET A 348 14.79 0.39 13.90
C MET A 348 14.55 -0.72 12.88
N ARG A 349 13.50 -1.52 13.10
CA ARG A 349 13.05 -2.56 12.18
C ARG A 349 12.11 -1.98 11.14
N MET A 350 12.25 -2.43 9.90
CA MET A 350 11.38 -1.99 8.80
C MET A 350 10.16 -2.90 8.68
N ALA A 351 9.05 -2.34 8.20
CA ALA A 351 7.84 -3.08 7.90
C ALA A 351 8.13 -4.16 6.84
N GLY A 352 7.81 -5.42 7.15
CA GLY A 352 7.99 -6.56 6.26
C GLY A 352 9.15 -7.49 6.60
N GLU A 353 10.04 -7.14 7.54
CA GLU A 353 11.14 -8.03 7.96
C GLU A 353 10.62 -9.27 8.70
N MET A 354 11.07 -10.46 8.30
CA MET A 354 10.72 -11.73 8.96
C MET A 354 11.45 -11.84 10.31
N ASP A 355 10.72 -12.03 11.41
CA ASP A 355 11.30 -12.27 12.75
C ASP A 355 10.96 -13.68 13.26
N LEU A 356 11.57 -14.11 14.36
CA LEU A 356 11.37 -15.46 14.93
C LEU A 356 9.91 -15.72 15.30
N LEU A 357 9.21 -14.73 15.85
CA LEU A 357 7.80 -14.87 16.24
C LEU A 357 6.92 -15.04 15.00
N ARG A 358 7.26 -14.35 13.91
CA ARG A 358 6.61 -14.53 12.61
C ARG A 358 6.84 -15.92 12.06
N TRP A 359 8.07 -16.43 12.16
CA TRP A 359 8.37 -17.80 11.77
C TRP A 359 7.57 -18.81 12.57
N ILE A 360 7.56 -18.70 13.91
CA ILE A 360 6.77 -19.55 14.79
C ILE A 360 5.29 -19.50 14.42
N TRP A 361 4.77 -18.30 14.13
CA TRP A 361 3.38 -18.13 13.74
C TRP A 361 3.09 -18.83 12.40
N VAL A 362 3.95 -18.65 11.38
CA VAL A 362 3.72 -19.24 10.05
C VAL A 362 3.82 -20.76 10.14
N THR A 363 4.80 -21.27 10.87
CA THR A 363 4.98 -22.72 11.07
C THR A 363 3.83 -23.31 11.88
N SER A 364 3.41 -22.66 12.98
CA SER A 364 2.27 -23.12 13.80
C SER A 364 0.96 -23.11 13.02
N PHE A 365 0.71 -22.05 12.25
CA PHE A 365 -0.48 -21.98 11.41
C PHE A 365 -0.44 -23.02 10.28
N ALA A 366 0.73 -23.25 9.67
CA ALA A 366 0.90 -24.29 8.67
C ALA A 366 0.67 -25.69 9.26
N LEU A 367 1.18 -25.97 10.46
CA LEU A 367 0.95 -27.23 11.18
C LEU A 367 -0.53 -27.42 11.54
N LEU A 368 -1.21 -26.38 12.04
CA LEU A 368 -2.64 -26.43 12.35
C LEU A 368 -3.48 -26.67 11.09
N THR A 369 -3.14 -25.99 10.01
CA THR A 369 -3.81 -26.16 8.71
C THR A 369 -3.57 -27.56 8.15
N TYR A 370 -2.36 -28.09 8.32
CA TYR A 370 -2.00 -29.44 7.88
C TYR A 370 -2.82 -30.47 8.63
N LEU A 371 -2.91 -30.31 9.95
CA LEU A 371 -3.75 -31.13 10.82
C LEU A 371 -5.20 -31.13 10.34
N PHE A 372 -5.78 -29.95 10.09
CA PHE A 372 -7.14 -29.84 9.57
C PHE A 372 -7.30 -30.48 8.18
N TYR A 373 -6.34 -30.30 7.27
CA TYR A 373 -6.36 -30.91 5.94
C TYR A 373 -6.34 -32.44 6.02
N VAL A 374 -5.52 -33.01 6.90
CA VAL A 374 -5.44 -34.47 7.08
C VAL A 374 -6.75 -35.02 7.67
N LEU A 375 -7.33 -34.34 8.67
CA LEU A 375 -8.65 -34.68 9.22
C LEU A 375 -9.75 -34.64 8.15
N LYS A 376 -9.76 -33.61 7.30
CA LYS A 376 -10.71 -33.47 6.19
C LYS A 376 -10.52 -34.55 5.13
N ALA A 377 -9.27 -34.89 4.80
CA ALA A 377 -8.96 -35.86 3.75
C ALA A 377 -9.23 -37.32 4.17
N LYS A 378 -9.62 -37.57 5.44
CA LYS A 378 -9.80 -38.91 6.01
C LYS A 378 -8.58 -39.82 5.79
N LYS A 379 -7.39 -39.22 5.72
CA LYS A 379 -6.11 -39.91 5.57
C LYS A 379 -5.52 -40.17 6.95
N GLU A 380 -4.69 -41.22 7.07
CA GLU A 380 -3.96 -41.52 8.29
C GLU A 380 -3.20 -40.28 8.76
N MET A 381 -3.32 -39.97 10.05
CA MET A 381 -2.98 -38.69 10.66
C MET A 381 -1.47 -38.51 10.80
N PHE A 382 -0.66 -38.59 9.72
CA PHE A 382 0.81 -38.57 9.80
C PHE A 382 1.35 -37.50 10.78
N PRO A 383 2.14 -37.88 11.81
CA PRO A 383 2.78 -39.19 12.05
C PRO A 383 1.94 -40.24 12.82
N PHE A 384 0.68 -39.96 13.10
CA PHE A 384 -0.23 -40.71 13.95
C PHE A 384 -1.11 -41.69 13.15
N GLY A 385 -0.81 -42.98 13.24
CA GLY A 385 -1.66 -44.04 12.67
C GLY A 385 -2.93 -44.31 13.49
N PRO A 386 -3.77 -45.28 13.08
CA PRO A 386 -4.96 -45.71 13.82
C PRO A 386 -4.66 -46.12 15.27
N ASP A 387 -3.45 -46.64 15.51
CA ASP A 387 -2.97 -47.11 16.83
C ASP A 387 -2.47 -45.97 17.73
N HIS A 388 -2.49 -44.71 17.26
CA HIS A 388 -2.10 -43.57 18.05
C HIS A 388 -3.23 -43.14 19.00
N ILE A 389 -2.89 -42.57 20.17
CA ILE A 389 -3.87 -42.11 21.17
C ILE A 389 -4.89 -41.09 20.62
N LEU A 390 -4.58 -40.44 19.50
CA LEU A 390 -5.45 -39.49 18.80
C LEU A 390 -6.17 -40.08 17.57
N GLY A 391 -6.07 -41.39 17.34
CA GLY A 391 -6.72 -42.08 16.21
C GLY A 391 -8.25 -42.03 16.25
N PHE A 392 -8.85 -41.73 17.41
CA PHE A 392 -10.30 -41.57 17.59
C PHE A 392 -10.84 -40.23 17.07
N VAL A 393 -9.99 -39.23 16.84
CA VAL A 393 -10.39 -37.84 16.55
C VAL A 393 -11.22 -37.72 15.26
N PRO A 394 -10.90 -38.39 14.13
CA PRO A 394 -11.75 -38.35 12.94
C PRO A 394 -13.16 -38.91 13.20
N GLY A 395 -13.28 -39.93 14.04
CA GLY A 395 -14.58 -40.52 14.43
C GLY A 395 -15.40 -39.58 15.32
N MET A 396 -14.77 -38.78 16.18
CA MET A 396 -15.45 -37.79 17.02
C MET A 396 -16.12 -36.67 16.21
N LEU A 397 -15.57 -36.35 15.03
CA LEU A 397 -16.14 -35.33 14.13
C LEU A 397 -17.26 -35.88 13.26
N GLN A 398 -17.49 -37.20 13.24
CA GLN A 398 -18.59 -37.83 12.54
C GLN A 398 -19.83 -37.81 13.42
N VAL A 399 -20.86 -37.08 12.97
CA VAL A 399 -22.13 -36.95 13.68
C VAL A 399 -23.26 -37.20 12.69
N ASP A 400 -24.25 -37.96 13.12
CA ASP A 400 -25.50 -38.09 12.37
C ASP A 400 -26.46 -36.97 12.78
N LEU A 401 -26.79 -36.08 11.84
CA LEU A 401 -27.78 -35.02 12.07
C LEU A 401 -29.21 -35.48 11.72
N GLY A 402 -29.42 -36.77 11.42
CA GLY A 402 -30.70 -37.37 11.05
C GLY A 402 -31.07 -37.22 9.58
N PHE A 403 -30.61 -36.15 8.92
CA PHE A 403 -30.78 -35.95 7.48
C PHE A 403 -29.50 -36.18 6.67
N ARG A 404 -28.35 -36.27 7.35
CA ARG A 404 -27.03 -36.44 6.75
C ARG A 404 -26.01 -36.83 7.81
N GLN A 405 -25.09 -37.70 7.40
CA GLN A 405 -23.82 -37.92 8.10
C GLN A 405 -22.87 -36.74 7.83
N VAL A 406 -22.46 -36.03 8.88
CA VAL A 406 -21.48 -34.94 8.79
C VAL A 406 -20.10 -35.39 9.22
N ASP A 407 -19.07 -34.70 8.74
CA ASP A 407 -17.67 -34.99 9.04
C ASP A 407 -16.87 -33.68 9.23
N ALA A 408 -15.55 -33.79 9.35
CA ALA A 408 -14.65 -32.65 9.50
C ALA A 408 -14.81 -31.58 8.40
N GLY A 409 -15.23 -31.95 7.19
CA GLY A 409 -15.47 -31.01 6.09
C GLY A 409 -16.65 -30.10 6.37
N PHE A 410 -17.77 -30.67 6.85
CA PHE A 410 -18.96 -29.91 7.25
C PHE A 410 -18.65 -28.96 8.42
N TRP A 411 -17.96 -29.43 9.45
CA TRP A 411 -17.56 -28.56 10.57
C TRP A 411 -16.64 -27.43 10.12
N GLY A 412 -15.77 -27.69 9.12
CA GLY A 412 -15.00 -26.65 8.45
C GLY A 412 -15.86 -25.57 7.81
N THR A 413 -16.92 -25.95 7.09
CA THR A 413 -17.82 -25.00 6.44
C THR A 413 -18.71 -24.24 7.44
N VAL A 414 -19.08 -24.87 8.57
CA VAL A 414 -19.74 -24.20 9.71
C VAL A 414 -18.83 -23.14 10.31
N VAL A 415 -17.60 -23.50 10.68
CA VAL A 415 -16.64 -22.57 11.28
C VAL A 415 -16.37 -21.41 10.32
N TYR A 416 -16.07 -21.69 9.06
CA TYR A 416 -15.87 -20.67 8.05
C TYR A 416 -17.08 -19.72 7.93
N SER A 417 -18.30 -20.25 7.88
CA SER A 417 -19.54 -19.47 7.80
C SER A 417 -19.74 -18.56 9.01
N LEU A 418 -19.45 -19.07 10.22
CA LEU A 418 -19.51 -18.28 11.45
C LEU A 418 -18.50 -17.12 11.44
N PHE A 419 -17.27 -17.37 10.98
CA PHE A 419 -16.26 -16.33 10.83
C PHE A 419 -16.72 -15.23 9.86
N ILE A 420 -17.25 -15.62 8.69
CA ILE A 420 -17.79 -14.65 7.73
C ILE A 420 -18.94 -13.84 8.34
N LEU A 421 -19.85 -14.48 9.06
CA LEU A 421 -20.97 -13.78 9.70
C LEU A 421 -20.48 -12.76 10.73
N VAL A 422 -19.66 -13.19 11.69
CA VAL A 422 -19.19 -12.33 12.79
C VAL A 422 -18.31 -11.18 12.28
N PHE A 423 -17.27 -11.49 11.48
CA PHE A 423 -16.36 -10.47 10.97
C PHE A 423 -17.00 -9.65 9.84
N GLY A 424 -17.95 -10.21 9.10
CA GLY A 424 -18.75 -9.49 8.11
C GLY A 424 -19.66 -8.45 8.73
N ILE A 425 -20.35 -8.78 9.83
CA ILE A 425 -21.15 -7.83 10.61
C ILE A 425 -20.25 -6.73 11.18
N LYS A 426 -19.10 -7.09 11.76
CA LYS A 426 -18.11 -6.11 12.24
C LYS A 426 -17.67 -5.15 11.13
N ALA A 427 -17.39 -5.67 9.94
CA ALA A 427 -17.00 -4.86 8.79
C ALA A 427 -18.16 -3.99 8.26
N TYR A 428 -19.40 -4.47 8.30
CA TYR A 428 -20.59 -3.70 7.94
C TYR A 428 -20.75 -2.44 8.80
N PHE A 429 -20.50 -2.54 10.12
CA PHE A 429 -20.56 -1.39 11.02
C PHE A 429 -19.34 -0.47 10.91
N LYS A 430 -18.17 -1.01 10.54
CA LYS A 430 -16.93 -0.23 10.37
C LYS A 430 -17.02 0.78 9.21
N TYR A 431 -17.67 0.44 8.10
CA TYR A 431 -17.72 1.29 6.91
C TYR A 431 -19.10 1.94 6.73
N PRO A 432 -19.22 3.28 6.89
CA PRO A 432 -20.52 3.95 6.86
C PRO A 432 -21.16 4.03 5.46
N SER A 433 -20.38 3.92 4.38
CA SER A 433 -20.87 4.14 3.02
C SER A 433 -21.83 3.03 2.55
N LEU A 434 -22.87 3.43 1.80
CA LEU A 434 -23.88 2.50 1.27
C LEU A 434 -23.27 1.44 0.34
N MET A 435 -22.27 1.82 -0.46
CA MET A 435 -21.57 0.91 -1.36
C MET A 435 -20.88 -0.21 -0.57
N GLN A 436 -20.15 0.11 0.50
CA GLN A 436 -19.49 -0.90 1.33
C GLN A 436 -20.51 -1.76 2.08
N LYS A 437 -21.57 -1.16 2.61
CA LYS A 437 -22.66 -1.89 3.27
C LYS A 437 -23.29 -2.93 2.34
N ARG A 438 -23.61 -2.55 1.09
CA ARG A 438 -24.13 -3.46 0.06
C ARG A 438 -23.13 -4.57 -0.27
N ARG A 439 -21.83 -4.24 -0.35
CA ARG A 439 -20.77 -5.24 -0.56
C ARG A 439 -20.75 -6.29 0.53
N TYR A 440 -20.70 -5.88 1.80
CA TYR A 440 -20.64 -6.82 2.92
C TYR A 440 -21.93 -7.63 3.09
N ILE A 441 -23.11 -7.03 2.85
CA ILE A 441 -24.37 -7.80 2.81
C ILE A 441 -24.32 -8.84 1.70
N SER A 442 -23.96 -8.46 0.47
CA SER A 442 -23.83 -9.39 -0.66
C SER A 442 -22.88 -10.53 -0.31
N LEU A 443 -21.73 -10.22 0.27
CA LEU A 443 -20.74 -11.20 0.66
C LEU A 443 -21.28 -12.18 1.69
N ILE A 444 -21.86 -11.70 2.80
CA ILE A 444 -22.42 -12.54 3.86
C ILE A 444 -23.53 -13.44 3.31
N VAL A 445 -24.47 -12.86 2.56
CA VAL A 445 -25.59 -13.63 1.96
C VAL A 445 -25.06 -14.69 1.01
N PHE A 446 -24.09 -14.34 0.15
CA PHE A 446 -23.56 -15.31 -0.80
C PHE A 446 -22.86 -16.48 -0.11
N GLN A 447 -22.07 -16.20 0.93
CA GLN A 447 -21.38 -17.24 1.70
C GLN A 447 -22.38 -18.13 2.47
N LEU A 448 -23.30 -17.53 3.22
CA LEU A 448 -24.21 -18.29 4.09
C LEU A 448 -25.27 -19.04 3.32
N PHE A 449 -25.78 -18.47 2.22
CA PHE A 449 -26.84 -19.09 1.45
C PHE A 449 -26.31 -20.03 0.37
N PHE A 450 -25.44 -19.55 -0.52
CA PHE A 450 -25.03 -20.33 -1.70
C PHE A 450 -23.86 -21.29 -1.44
N LEU A 451 -22.99 -20.99 -0.48
CA LEU A 451 -21.81 -21.82 -0.16
C LEU A 451 -22.01 -22.72 1.08
N PHE A 452 -22.96 -22.40 1.96
CA PHE A 452 -23.26 -23.21 3.14
C PHE A 452 -24.71 -23.73 3.12
N GLY A 453 -25.71 -22.85 3.12
CA GLY A 453 -27.12 -23.23 3.24
C GLY A 453 -27.59 -24.21 2.17
N ILE A 454 -27.40 -23.88 0.88
CA ILE A 454 -27.81 -24.77 -0.21
C ILE A 454 -27.00 -26.08 -0.19
N PRO A 455 -25.66 -26.08 -0.28
CA PRO A 455 -24.93 -27.34 -0.45
C PRO A 455 -24.96 -28.23 0.80
N GLU A 456 -24.93 -27.64 2.00
CA GLU A 456 -24.76 -28.40 3.25
C GLU A 456 -26.08 -28.76 3.92
N LEU A 457 -27.11 -27.91 3.81
CA LEU A 457 -28.40 -28.11 4.50
C LEU A 457 -29.51 -28.53 3.53
N VAL A 458 -29.65 -27.89 2.37
CA VAL A 458 -30.80 -28.13 1.47
C VAL A 458 -30.55 -29.26 0.47
N ALA A 459 -29.40 -29.25 -0.20
CA ALA A 459 -29.07 -30.22 -1.25
C ALA A 459 -29.09 -31.69 -0.79
N PRO A 460 -28.70 -32.06 0.45
CA PRO A 460 -28.84 -33.43 0.95
C PRO A 460 -30.26 -33.99 0.93
N PHE A 461 -31.30 -33.13 0.92
CA PHE A 461 -32.69 -33.58 0.82
C PHE A 461 -33.18 -33.77 -0.63
N ILE A 462 -32.45 -33.25 -1.61
CA ILE A 462 -32.92 -33.12 -3.00
C ILE A 462 -32.08 -33.96 -3.96
N ILE A 463 -30.77 -34.08 -3.71
CA ILE A 463 -29.85 -34.75 -4.62
C ILE A 463 -28.92 -35.72 -3.88
N ASP A 464 -28.64 -36.86 -4.52
CA ASP A 464 -27.78 -37.91 -3.97
C ASP A 464 -26.30 -37.48 -3.83
N ARG A 465 -25.88 -36.46 -4.59
CA ARG A 465 -24.52 -35.91 -4.58
C ARG A 465 -24.50 -34.41 -4.22
N PRO A 466 -24.79 -34.01 -2.96
CA PRO A 466 -24.93 -32.61 -2.54
C PRO A 466 -23.73 -31.73 -2.85
N TRP A 467 -22.53 -32.30 -2.78
CA TRP A 467 -21.28 -31.58 -3.03
C TRP A 467 -21.16 -31.06 -4.47
N LYS A 468 -21.91 -31.61 -5.44
CA LYS A 468 -21.90 -31.11 -6.84
C LYS A 468 -22.48 -29.71 -6.98
N VAL A 469 -23.28 -29.24 -6.02
CA VAL A 469 -23.74 -27.84 -6.00
C VAL A 469 -22.56 -26.86 -5.93
N TYR A 470 -21.44 -27.25 -5.30
CA TYR A 470 -20.22 -26.42 -5.29
C TYR A 470 -19.64 -26.18 -6.69
N ALA A 471 -19.91 -27.05 -7.68
CA ALA A 471 -19.50 -26.82 -9.06
C ALA A 471 -20.16 -25.58 -9.67
N LEU A 472 -21.31 -25.14 -9.14
CA LEU A 472 -22.03 -23.97 -9.61
C LEU A 472 -21.57 -22.67 -8.94
N THR A 473 -20.90 -22.76 -7.80
CA THR A 473 -20.49 -21.60 -6.98
C THR A 473 -18.98 -21.39 -6.94
N VAL A 474 -18.20 -22.44 -7.22
CA VAL A 474 -16.72 -22.43 -7.30
C VAL A 474 -16.31 -22.83 -8.73
N PRO A 475 -16.26 -21.87 -9.67
CA PRO A 475 -16.02 -22.16 -11.07
C PRO A 475 -14.57 -22.56 -11.37
N TRP A 476 -14.38 -23.18 -12.52
CA TRP A 476 -13.05 -23.37 -13.11
C TRP A 476 -12.44 -22.01 -13.42
N PRO A 477 -11.11 -21.80 -13.24
CA PRO A 477 -10.07 -22.77 -12.88
C PRO A 477 -9.80 -22.91 -11.38
N LEU A 478 -10.62 -22.31 -10.51
CA LEU A 478 -10.38 -22.41 -9.05
C LEU A 478 -10.64 -23.82 -8.54
N SER A 479 -11.68 -24.47 -9.05
CA SER A 479 -11.96 -25.89 -8.81
C SER A 479 -12.00 -26.61 -10.14
N ILE A 480 -11.04 -27.51 -10.40
CA ILE A 480 -11.07 -28.34 -11.61
C ILE A 480 -12.27 -29.29 -11.59
N TRP A 481 -12.70 -29.72 -10.39
CA TRP A 481 -13.83 -30.61 -10.19
C TRP A 481 -15.17 -30.00 -10.61
N SER A 482 -15.25 -28.69 -10.86
CA SER A 482 -16.47 -28.07 -11.36
C SER A 482 -16.80 -28.50 -12.78
N VAL A 483 -15.80 -28.84 -13.60
CA VAL A 483 -15.96 -29.21 -15.03
C VAL A 483 -15.66 -30.68 -15.30
N ILE A 484 -15.51 -31.50 -14.25
CA ILE A 484 -15.22 -32.93 -14.37
C ILE A 484 -16.28 -33.75 -13.64
N ASP A 485 -16.95 -34.63 -14.37
CA ASP A 485 -17.77 -35.72 -13.82
C ASP A 485 -17.62 -36.96 -14.69
N ALA A 486 -17.76 -38.15 -14.10
CA ALA A 486 -17.68 -39.43 -14.81
C ALA A 486 -18.92 -40.28 -14.50
N PRO A 487 -19.39 -41.12 -15.45
CA PRO A 487 -20.50 -42.05 -15.19
C PRO A 487 -20.22 -42.97 -14.00
N SER A 488 -18.97 -43.42 -13.83
CA SER A 488 -18.55 -44.25 -12.69
C SER A 488 -18.73 -43.56 -11.33
N TRP A 489 -18.71 -42.23 -11.29
CA TRP A 489 -18.92 -41.43 -10.07
C TRP A 489 -20.39 -41.04 -9.87
N ALA A 490 -21.24 -41.29 -10.86
CA ALA A 490 -22.67 -41.06 -10.86
C ALA A 490 -23.47 -42.37 -10.74
N GLY A 491 -22.88 -43.42 -10.15
CA GLY A 491 -23.53 -44.73 -10.02
C GLY A 491 -23.80 -45.43 -11.36
N GLY A 492 -23.09 -45.04 -12.43
CA GLY A 492 -23.32 -45.51 -13.79
C GLY A 492 -24.24 -44.61 -14.64
N ASP A 493 -24.85 -43.56 -14.06
CA ASP A 493 -25.73 -42.65 -14.79
C ASP A 493 -24.95 -41.63 -15.61
N THR A 494 -24.79 -41.95 -16.89
CA THR A 494 -24.16 -41.07 -17.88
C THR A 494 -24.94 -39.75 -18.07
N GLY A 495 -26.27 -39.77 -17.97
CA GLY A 495 -27.10 -38.57 -18.13
C GLY A 495 -26.85 -37.55 -17.02
N ALA A 496 -26.85 -38.01 -15.76
CA ALA A 496 -26.49 -37.17 -14.61
C ALA A 496 -25.05 -36.65 -14.71
N ALA A 497 -24.09 -37.48 -15.13
CA ALA A 497 -22.70 -37.08 -15.30
C ALA A 497 -22.54 -35.96 -16.36
N VAL A 498 -23.17 -36.13 -17.53
CA VAL A 498 -23.18 -35.09 -18.58
C VAL A 498 -23.88 -33.82 -18.09
N GLY A 499 -25.01 -33.94 -17.40
CA GLY A 499 -25.76 -32.79 -16.88
C GLY A 499 -24.92 -31.90 -15.96
N TRP A 500 -24.19 -32.49 -15.01
CA TRP A 500 -23.31 -31.74 -14.12
C TRP A 500 -22.10 -31.14 -14.83
N LEU A 501 -21.51 -31.86 -15.79
CA LEU A 501 -20.43 -31.35 -16.62
C LEU A 501 -20.89 -30.12 -17.41
N LEU A 502 -22.06 -30.20 -18.06
CA LEU A 502 -22.64 -29.07 -18.80
C LEU A 502 -22.93 -27.90 -17.87
N ALA A 503 -23.46 -28.14 -16.67
CA ALA A 503 -23.77 -27.08 -15.71
C ALA A 503 -22.50 -26.35 -15.25
N GLY A 504 -21.44 -27.08 -14.90
CA GLY A 504 -20.16 -26.50 -14.50
C GLY A 504 -19.42 -25.77 -15.62
N CYS A 505 -19.45 -26.31 -16.84
CA CYS A 505 -18.96 -25.63 -18.03
C CYS A 505 -19.76 -24.36 -18.33
N SER A 506 -21.09 -24.40 -18.19
CA SER A 506 -21.95 -23.22 -18.37
C SER A 506 -21.59 -22.11 -17.40
N VAL A 507 -21.38 -22.43 -16.12
CA VAL A 507 -20.97 -21.41 -15.14
C VAL A 507 -19.58 -20.86 -15.48
N SER A 508 -18.62 -21.74 -15.77
CA SER A 508 -17.21 -21.35 -15.94
C SER A 508 -16.94 -20.59 -17.24
N PHE A 509 -17.56 -20.99 -18.35
CA PHE A 509 -17.28 -20.46 -19.69
C PHE A 509 -18.38 -19.58 -20.27
N ILE A 510 -19.55 -19.47 -19.61
CA ILE A 510 -20.64 -18.57 -20.04
C ILE A 510 -20.94 -17.56 -18.93
N ALA A 511 -21.33 -18.02 -17.74
CA ALA A 511 -21.76 -17.12 -16.67
C ALA A 511 -20.60 -16.23 -16.15
N VAL A 512 -19.40 -16.77 -15.96
CA VAL A 512 -18.24 -15.98 -15.52
C VAL A 512 -17.84 -14.93 -16.57
N PRO A 513 -17.67 -15.24 -17.87
CA PRO A 513 -17.44 -14.21 -18.89
C PRO A 513 -18.54 -13.15 -18.96
N LEU A 514 -19.82 -13.52 -18.90
CA LEU A 514 -20.93 -12.58 -18.85
C LEU A 514 -20.87 -11.71 -17.59
N TYR A 515 -20.52 -12.28 -16.45
CA TYR A 515 -20.34 -11.52 -15.21
C TYR A 515 -19.18 -10.53 -15.36
N VAL A 516 -18.02 -10.96 -15.83
CA VAL A 516 -16.83 -10.11 -16.04
C VAL A 516 -17.12 -8.97 -17.00
N ARG A 517 -17.92 -9.21 -18.05
CA ARG A 517 -18.36 -8.18 -19.01
C ARG A 517 -19.00 -6.97 -18.33
N TYR A 518 -19.86 -7.20 -17.34
CA TYR A 518 -20.66 -6.15 -16.70
C TYR A 518 -20.15 -5.73 -15.32
N GLN A 519 -19.47 -6.61 -14.60
CA GLN A 519 -19.06 -6.42 -13.20
C GLN A 519 -17.54 -6.48 -12.99
N GLY A 520 -16.75 -6.71 -14.06
CA GLY A 520 -15.30 -6.84 -13.96
C GLY A 520 -14.88 -7.93 -12.98
N GLU A 521 -13.92 -7.60 -12.10
CA GLU A 521 -13.41 -8.53 -11.07
C GLU A 521 -14.13 -8.43 -9.72
N ARG A 522 -15.31 -7.77 -9.64
CA ARG A 522 -16.06 -7.61 -8.37
C ARG A 522 -16.39 -8.92 -7.66
N PHE A 523 -16.46 -10.04 -8.38
CA PHE A 523 -16.65 -11.37 -7.79
C PHE A 523 -15.74 -11.61 -6.59
N CYS A 524 -14.47 -11.20 -6.69
CA CYS A 524 -13.46 -11.37 -5.64
C CYS A 524 -13.77 -10.64 -4.32
N SER A 525 -14.65 -9.64 -4.33
CA SER A 525 -14.99 -8.82 -3.16
C SER A 525 -16.44 -8.98 -2.70
N TYR A 526 -17.32 -9.49 -3.57
CA TYR A 526 -18.77 -9.54 -3.33
C TYR A 526 -19.32 -10.98 -3.17
N MET A 527 -18.63 -12.00 -3.69
CA MET A 527 -19.16 -13.38 -3.75
C MET A 527 -18.12 -14.47 -3.49
N CYS A 528 -16.84 -14.26 -3.80
CA CYS A 528 -15.81 -15.28 -3.67
C CYS A 528 -15.60 -15.71 -2.20
N GLY A 529 -15.50 -17.02 -1.95
CA GLY A 529 -15.20 -17.55 -0.61
C GLY A 529 -13.83 -17.13 -0.08
N CYS A 530 -12.75 -17.37 -0.84
CA CYS A 530 -11.41 -16.89 -0.44
C CYS A 530 -11.39 -15.38 -0.21
N GLY A 531 -12.12 -14.64 -1.05
CA GLY A 531 -12.27 -13.19 -0.91
C GLY A 531 -13.08 -12.77 0.31
N GLY A 532 -14.02 -13.59 0.76
CA GLY A 532 -14.83 -13.31 1.92
C GLY A 532 -14.02 -13.25 3.20
N LEU A 533 -13.13 -14.22 3.40
CA LEU A 533 -12.23 -14.21 4.56
C LEU A 533 -11.23 -13.04 4.50
N ALA A 534 -10.72 -12.74 3.30
CA ALA A 534 -9.85 -11.59 3.07
C ALA A 534 -10.52 -10.24 3.37
N GLU A 535 -11.78 -10.05 2.98
CA GLU A 535 -12.55 -8.80 3.16
C GLU A 535 -13.03 -8.58 4.59
N THR A 536 -13.16 -9.67 5.36
CA THR A 536 -13.70 -9.66 6.72
C THR A 536 -12.59 -9.75 7.74
N LEU A 537 -12.12 -10.97 8.05
CA LEU A 537 -11.04 -11.19 9.01
C LEU A 537 -9.74 -10.51 8.56
N GLY A 538 -9.39 -10.67 7.28
CA GLY A 538 -8.18 -10.11 6.69
C GLY A 538 -8.13 -8.59 6.71
N ASP A 539 -9.28 -7.92 6.85
CA ASP A 539 -9.41 -6.47 6.68
C ASP A 539 -8.41 -5.64 7.49
N GLN A 540 -8.02 -6.16 8.64
CA GLN A 540 -7.13 -5.53 9.60
C GLN A 540 -5.72 -5.33 9.03
N TRP A 541 -5.29 -6.22 8.13
CA TRP A 541 -3.93 -6.23 7.59
C TRP A 541 -3.83 -5.68 6.15
N ARG A 542 -4.90 -5.08 5.62
CA ARG A 542 -4.90 -4.53 4.23
C ARG A 542 -3.75 -3.56 3.92
N HIS A 543 -3.30 -2.80 4.92
CA HIS A 543 -2.26 -1.79 4.77
C HIS A 543 -0.89 -2.40 4.47
N LEU A 544 -0.71 -3.70 4.76
CA LEU A 544 0.50 -4.48 4.50
C LEU A 544 0.58 -5.06 3.08
N ALA A 545 -0.43 -4.82 2.24
CA ALA A 545 -0.43 -5.32 0.86
C ALA A 545 0.85 -4.87 0.11
N PRO A 546 1.66 -5.80 -0.44
CA PRO A 546 2.90 -5.52 -1.16
C PRO A 546 2.68 -4.55 -2.32
N ARG A 547 3.63 -3.67 -2.62
CA ARG A 547 3.49 -2.67 -3.69
C ARG A 547 4.73 -2.64 -4.58
N GLY A 548 4.78 -1.70 -5.51
CA GLY A 548 5.93 -1.50 -6.39
C GLY A 548 6.05 -2.52 -7.53
N VAL A 549 7.15 -2.39 -8.27
CA VAL A 549 7.35 -3.08 -9.56
C VAL A 549 7.54 -4.59 -9.40
N THR A 550 8.22 -5.03 -8.33
CA THR A 550 8.42 -6.45 -8.06
C THR A 550 7.09 -7.15 -7.78
N SER A 551 6.21 -6.53 -6.97
CA SER A 551 4.86 -7.04 -6.73
C SER A 551 4.06 -7.11 -8.02
N TYR A 552 4.15 -6.07 -8.87
CA TYR A 552 3.51 -6.10 -10.19
C TYR A 552 4.01 -7.27 -11.06
N LYS A 553 5.32 -7.55 -11.07
CA LYS A 553 5.88 -8.71 -11.79
C LYS A 553 5.41 -10.05 -11.20
N ALA A 554 5.28 -10.13 -9.87
CA ALA A 554 4.82 -11.34 -9.19
C ALA A 554 3.35 -11.70 -9.50
N GLU A 555 2.54 -10.77 -9.99
CA GLU A 555 1.17 -11.09 -10.48
C GLU A 555 1.18 -12.13 -11.62
N TRP A 556 2.31 -12.30 -12.31
CA TRP A 556 2.45 -13.30 -13.36
C TRP A 556 2.32 -14.75 -12.84
N PHE A 557 2.61 -15.02 -11.57
CA PHE A 557 2.47 -16.37 -11.00
C PHE A 557 1.03 -16.90 -11.13
N GLY A 558 0.01 -16.07 -10.94
CA GLY A 558 -1.39 -16.47 -11.07
C GLY A 558 -1.73 -16.89 -12.49
N ARG A 559 -1.11 -16.22 -13.49
CA ARG A 559 -1.27 -16.60 -14.91
C ARG A 559 -0.57 -17.93 -15.20
N ILE A 560 0.62 -18.17 -14.63
CA ILE A 560 1.31 -19.46 -14.76
C ILE A 560 0.42 -20.59 -14.20
N ILE A 561 -0.18 -20.40 -13.02
CA ILE A 561 -1.06 -21.41 -12.41
C ILE A 561 -2.31 -21.65 -13.28
N LEU A 562 -2.90 -20.58 -13.83
CA LEU A 562 -4.00 -20.70 -14.80
C LEU A 562 -3.60 -21.52 -16.03
N PHE A 563 -2.45 -21.22 -16.66
CA PHE A 563 -1.99 -21.96 -17.83
C PHE A 563 -1.70 -23.43 -17.51
N MET A 564 -1.19 -23.73 -16.32
CA MET A 564 -0.98 -25.10 -15.84
C MET A 564 -2.31 -25.83 -15.53
N ALA A 565 -3.36 -25.11 -15.14
CA ALA A 565 -4.66 -25.70 -14.85
C ALA A 565 -5.30 -26.33 -16.11
N VAL A 566 -5.03 -25.80 -17.31
CA VAL A 566 -5.58 -26.31 -18.58
C VAL A 566 -5.13 -27.76 -18.88
N PRO A 567 -3.81 -28.07 -19.02
CA PRO A 567 -3.38 -29.44 -19.28
C PRO A 567 -3.77 -30.38 -18.14
N VAL A 568 -3.70 -29.95 -16.88
CA VAL A 568 -4.15 -30.78 -15.74
C VAL A 568 -5.63 -31.13 -15.86
N THR A 569 -6.49 -30.17 -16.23
CA THR A 569 -7.93 -30.41 -16.45
C THR A 569 -8.15 -31.40 -17.58
N LEU A 570 -7.46 -31.25 -18.72
CA LEU A 570 -7.58 -32.15 -19.87
C LEU A 570 -7.14 -33.58 -19.54
N LEU A 571 -6.06 -33.73 -18.77
CA LEU A 571 -5.57 -35.04 -18.33
C LEU A 571 -6.56 -35.76 -17.43
N ILE A 572 -7.13 -35.05 -16.45
CA ILE A 572 -8.11 -35.63 -15.53
C ILE A 572 -9.43 -35.93 -16.27
N LEU A 573 -9.85 -35.06 -17.20
CA LEU A 573 -11.06 -35.31 -18.00
C LEU A 573 -10.91 -36.53 -18.92
N ASN A 574 -9.74 -36.69 -19.55
CA ASN A 574 -9.45 -37.89 -20.35
C ASN A 574 -9.52 -39.17 -19.50
N ASP A 575 -8.98 -39.17 -18.29
CA ASP A 575 -9.05 -40.32 -17.38
C ASP A 575 -10.47 -40.57 -16.88
N ALA A 576 -11.23 -39.52 -16.57
CA ALA A 576 -12.62 -39.64 -16.14
C ALA A 576 -13.53 -40.29 -17.21
N TRP A 577 -13.24 -40.08 -18.50
CA TRP A 577 -14.04 -40.56 -19.63
C TRP A 577 -13.39 -41.66 -20.46
N GLN A 578 -12.12 -41.99 -20.18
CA GLN A 578 -11.30 -42.95 -20.93
C GLN A 578 -11.26 -42.68 -22.45
N PHE A 579 -11.12 -41.42 -22.87
CA PHE A 579 -11.08 -41.07 -24.30
C PHE A 579 -9.87 -41.68 -25.05
N PHE A 580 -8.74 -41.92 -24.37
CA PHE A 580 -7.53 -42.55 -24.91
C PHE A 580 -7.07 -43.75 -24.05
N ALA A 581 -6.43 -44.76 -24.67
CA ALA A 581 -6.06 -46.02 -24.02
C ALA A 581 -5.11 -45.85 -22.80
N ALA A 582 -5.37 -46.64 -21.75
CA ALA A 582 -4.89 -46.50 -20.37
C ALA A 582 -3.35 -46.55 -20.13
N GLY A 583 -2.54 -46.85 -21.15
CA GLY A 583 -1.11 -47.13 -20.99
C GLY A 583 -0.15 -45.93 -21.04
N ALA A 584 -0.56 -44.78 -21.58
CA ALA A 584 0.40 -43.72 -21.92
C ALA A 584 0.76 -42.77 -20.76
N LEU A 585 -0.09 -42.62 -19.73
CA LEU A 585 0.00 -41.49 -18.78
C LEU A 585 -0.30 -41.80 -17.30
N SER A 586 -0.36 -43.08 -16.89
CA SER A 586 -0.80 -43.50 -15.55
C SER A 586 0.03 -42.91 -14.38
N ASN A 587 1.33 -42.70 -14.56
CA ASN A 587 2.20 -42.07 -13.53
C ASN A 587 1.95 -40.56 -13.37
N ALA A 588 1.51 -39.88 -14.44
CA ALA A 588 1.19 -38.45 -14.39
C ALA A 588 -0.11 -38.18 -13.59
N LYS A 589 -1.03 -39.15 -13.52
CA LYS A 589 -2.31 -39.07 -12.79
C LYS A 589 -2.12 -38.97 -11.27
N ALA A 590 -1.44 -39.96 -10.68
CA ALA A 590 -1.22 -40.00 -9.24
C ALA A 590 -0.39 -38.80 -8.78
N PHE A 591 0.61 -38.43 -9.59
CA PHE A 591 1.39 -37.22 -9.35
C PHE A 591 0.54 -35.95 -9.46
N ALA A 592 -0.23 -35.76 -10.53
CA ALA A 592 -1.03 -34.54 -10.72
C ALA A 592 -2.11 -34.38 -9.64
N GLN A 593 -2.84 -35.43 -9.28
CA GLN A 593 -3.86 -35.35 -8.22
C GLN A 593 -3.25 -35.10 -6.84
N HIS A 594 -2.15 -35.79 -6.51
CA HIS A 594 -1.49 -35.61 -5.21
C HIS A 594 -0.80 -34.24 -5.12
N TRP A 595 -0.10 -33.83 -6.17
CA TRP A 595 0.62 -32.57 -6.23
C TRP A 595 -0.34 -31.38 -6.30
N TYR A 596 -1.43 -31.46 -7.07
CA TYR A 596 -2.44 -30.40 -7.13
C TYR A 596 -3.17 -30.23 -5.80
N GLY A 597 -3.63 -31.31 -5.16
CA GLY A 597 -4.27 -31.21 -3.84
C GLY A 597 -3.32 -30.69 -2.74
N LEU A 598 -2.07 -31.16 -2.71
CA LEU A 598 -1.08 -30.69 -1.74
C LEU A 598 -0.65 -29.24 -1.98
N MET A 599 -0.35 -28.86 -3.22
CA MET A 599 0.16 -27.52 -3.54
C MET A 599 -0.95 -26.47 -3.57
N VAL A 600 -2.09 -26.77 -4.20
CA VAL A 600 -3.18 -25.80 -4.40
C VAL A 600 -4.07 -25.69 -3.16
N ASP A 601 -4.56 -26.81 -2.62
CA ASP A 601 -5.52 -26.76 -1.50
C ASP A 601 -4.83 -26.49 -0.17
N PHE A 602 -3.68 -27.12 0.11
CA PHE A 602 -2.97 -26.96 1.38
C PHE A 602 -2.00 -25.76 1.38
N TRP A 603 -0.97 -25.76 0.52
CA TRP A 603 0.06 -24.71 0.56
C TRP A 603 -0.45 -23.35 0.09
N LEU A 604 -1.17 -23.30 -1.03
CA LEU A 604 -1.50 -22.06 -1.69
C LEU A 604 -2.80 -21.41 -1.19
N ALA A 605 -3.89 -22.17 -1.07
CA ALA A 605 -5.17 -21.63 -0.62
C ALA A 605 -5.24 -21.41 0.90
N ALA A 606 -4.62 -22.29 1.71
CA ALA A 606 -4.74 -22.24 3.16
C ALA A 606 -3.52 -21.61 3.85
N VAL A 607 -2.30 -22.10 3.60
CA VAL A 607 -1.08 -21.52 4.21
C VAL A 607 -0.78 -20.15 3.62
N VAL A 608 -0.54 -20.03 2.32
CA VAL A 608 -0.27 -18.71 1.71
C VAL A 608 -1.49 -17.79 1.80
N GLY A 609 -2.70 -18.35 1.69
CA GLY A 609 -3.94 -17.58 1.62
C GLY A 609 -4.50 -17.05 2.93
N VAL A 610 -4.08 -17.52 4.11
CA VAL A 610 -4.49 -16.97 5.41
C VAL A 610 -3.29 -16.75 6.32
N ALA A 611 -2.28 -17.63 6.25
CA ALA A 611 -1.08 -17.47 7.05
C ALA A 611 -0.39 -16.12 6.71
N LEU A 612 -0.30 -15.75 5.44
CA LEU A 612 0.49 -14.56 5.12
C LEU A 612 -0.25 -13.23 5.33
N TYR A 613 -1.49 -13.22 5.83
CA TYR A 613 -2.26 -11.98 6.06
C TYR A 613 -1.54 -10.96 6.96
N PRO A 614 -1.01 -11.33 8.14
CA PRO A 614 -0.36 -10.37 9.04
C PRO A 614 0.97 -9.81 8.51
N TYR A 615 1.44 -10.24 7.34
CA TYR A 615 2.75 -9.89 6.79
C TYR A 615 2.70 -9.31 5.39
N LEU A 616 1.87 -9.87 4.52
CA LEU A 616 1.72 -9.51 3.11
C LEU A 616 0.31 -9.02 2.78
N GLY A 617 -0.46 -8.72 3.82
CA GLY A 617 -1.82 -8.24 3.70
C GLY A 617 -2.82 -9.31 3.26
N ASN A 618 -4.08 -8.91 3.26
CA ASN A 618 -5.23 -9.80 3.16
C ASN A 618 -5.49 -10.40 1.77
N ARG A 619 -4.81 -9.91 0.73
CA ARG A 619 -5.07 -10.32 -0.66
C ARG A 619 -3.86 -10.98 -1.33
N VAL A 620 -2.86 -11.44 -0.58
CA VAL A 620 -1.66 -12.08 -1.13
C VAL A 620 -2.00 -13.28 -2.05
N TRP A 621 -2.88 -14.19 -1.63
CA TRP A 621 -3.36 -15.31 -2.46
C TRP A 621 -4.13 -14.82 -3.68
N CYS A 622 -5.15 -13.97 -3.46
CA CYS A 622 -5.97 -13.44 -4.54
C CYS A 622 -5.13 -12.68 -5.57
N ARG A 623 -4.08 -11.98 -5.15
CA ARG A 623 -3.25 -11.18 -6.03
C ARG A 623 -2.27 -12.01 -6.85
N PHE A 624 -1.52 -12.89 -6.22
CA PHE A 624 -0.37 -13.52 -6.86
C PHE A 624 -0.63 -14.93 -7.35
N PHE A 625 -1.60 -15.64 -6.80
CA PHE A 625 -1.67 -17.09 -6.99
C PHE A 625 -3.07 -17.61 -7.39
N CYS A 626 -4.14 -16.84 -7.20
CA CYS A 626 -5.49 -17.27 -7.54
C CYS A 626 -5.69 -17.41 -9.06
N PRO A 627 -5.92 -18.64 -9.58
CA PRO A 627 -6.07 -18.85 -11.02
C PRO A 627 -7.39 -18.31 -11.56
N LEU A 628 -8.46 -18.29 -10.75
CA LEU A 628 -9.75 -17.72 -11.17
C LEU A 628 -9.67 -16.21 -11.35
N ARG A 629 -8.92 -15.51 -10.50
CA ARG A 629 -8.68 -14.09 -10.73
C ARG A 629 -7.87 -13.89 -12.01
N ALA A 630 -6.80 -14.66 -12.23
CA ALA A 630 -6.04 -14.56 -13.48
C ALA A 630 -6.90 -14.83 -14.73
N TYR A 631 -7.85 -15.76 -14.63
CA TYR A 631 -8.84 -16.02 -15.68
C TYR A 631 -9.76 -14.81 -15.91
N MET A 632 -10.34 -14.27 -14.84
CA MET A 632 -11.17 -13.07 -14.93
C MET A 632 -10.39 -11.85 -15.43
N GLU A 633 -9.13 -11.69 -15.03
CA GLU A 633 -8.24 -10.63 -15.50
C GLU A 633 -8.05 -10.73 -17.02
N LEU A 634 -7.74 -11.93 -17.53
CA LEU A 634 -7.62 -12.18 -18.98
C LEU A 634 -8.91 -11.81 -19.72
N LEU A 635 -10.08 -12.24 -19.22
CA LEU A 635 -11.38 -11.90 -19.80
C LEU A 635 -11.68 -10.40 -19.73
N SER A 636 -11.35 -9.77 -18.60
CA SER A 636 -11.67 -8.37 -18.33
C SER A 636 -10.91 -7.42 -19.25
N ARG A 637 -9.70 -7.81 -19.70
CA ARG A 637 -8.92 -7.07 -20.70
C ARG A 637 -9.71 -6.84 -21.97
N TRP A 638 -10.46 -7.85 -22.41
CA TRP A 638 -11.25 -7.83 -23.64
C TRP A 638 -12.68 -7.31 -23.45
N PHE A 639 -13.32 -7.63 -22.31
CA PHE A 639 -14.77 -7.46 -22.17
C PHE A 639 -15.22 -6.51 -21.06
N SER A 640 -14.41 -6.23 -20.03
CA SER A 640 -14.89 -5.47 -18.87
C SER A 640 -15.25 -4.04 -19.24
N LYS A 641 -16.47 -3.65 -18.88
CA LYS A 641 -17.00 -2.28 -19.01
C LYS A 641 -16.73 -1.40 -17.81
N ILE A 642 -16.26 -1.91 -16.67
CA ILE A 642 -16.09 -1.08 -15.47
C ILE A 642 -14.67 -0.51 -15.43
N ALA A 643 -14.58 0.77 -15.10
CA ALA A 643 -13.34 1.45 -14.81
C ALA A 643 -13.47 2.40 -13.61
N ILE A 644 -12.35 2.82 -13.05
CA ILE A 644 -12.29 3.90 -12.06
C ILE A 644 -11.64 5.10 -12.74
N THR A 645 -12.35 6.22 -12.78
CA THR A 645 -11.87 7.47 -13.34
C THR A 645 -11.47 8.42 -12.22
N ALA A 646 -10.63 9.41 -12.56
CA ALA A 646 -10.13 10.40 -11.62
C ALA A 646 -10.36 11.81 -12.18
N ASN A 647 -10.88 12.71 -11.34
CA ASN A 647 -10.96 14.13 -11.67
C ASN A 647 -9.64 14.87 -11.41
N ASP A 648 -9.66 16.20 -11.51
CA ASP A 648 -8.51 17.09 -11.40
C ASP A 648 -8.09 17.44 -9.96
N LYS A 649 -8.87 17.07 -8.95
CA LYS A 649 -8.67 17.48 -7.54
C LYS A 649 -7.59 16.69 -6.80
N CYS A 650 -6.78 15.89 -7.50
CA CYS A 650 -5.81 15.00 -6.86
C CYS A 650 -4.63 15.77 -6.24
N ILE A 651 -4.62 15.85 -4.90
CA ILE A 651 -3.52 16.47 -4.14
C ILE A 651 -2.30 15.54 -3.97
N GLY A 652 -2.45 14.23 -4.21
CA GLY A 652 -1.35 13.27 -4.05
C GLY A 652 -1.06 12.87 -2.61
N CYS A 653 -2.09 12.80 -1.75
CA CYS A 653 -1.95 12.36 -0.36
C CYS A 653 -1.65 10.86 -0.20
N GLY A 654 -2.03 10.03 -1.18
CA GLY A 654 -1.73 8.59 -1.17
C GLY A 654 -2.65 7.70 -0.34
N GLU A 655 -3.72 8.25 0.27
CA GLU A 655 -4.70 7.47 1.05
C GLU A 655 -5.39 6.36 0.24
N CYS A 656 -5.72 6.65 -1.02
CA CYS A 656 -6.30 5.67 -1.94
C CYS A 656 -5.36 4.46 -2.20
N THR A 657 -4.05 4.71 -2.31
CA THR A 657 -3.01 3.68 -2.39
C THR A 657 -2.85 2.96 -1.05
N ARG A 658 -2.88 3.71 0.07
CA ARG A 658 -2.71 3.18 1.42
C ARG A 658 -3.75 2.12 1.77
N PHE A 659 -5.01 2.38 1.45
CA PHE A 659 -6.13 1.47 1.74
C PHE A 659 -6.41 0.45 0.63
N CYS A 660 -5.62 0.44 -0.45
CA CYS A 660 -5.78 -0.54 -1.52
C CYS A 660 -5.40 -1.94 -1.04
N GLN A 661 -6.39 -2.82 -0.92
CA GLN A 661 -6.18 -4.21 -0.47
C GLN A 661 -5.33 -5.03 -1.44
N MET A 662 -5.35 -4.69 -2.72
CA MET A 662 -4.52 -5.34 -3.74
C MET A 662 -3.15 -4.68 -3.87
N GLY A 663 -2.79 -3.69 -3.04
CA GLY A 663 -1.48 -3.04 -3.09
C GLY A 663 -1.18 -2.30 -4.41
N ILE A 664 -2.22 -1.80 -5.07
CA ILE A 664 -2.12 -0.99 -6.28
C ILE A 664 -1.73 0.43 -5.89
N ASP A 665 -0.85 1.05 -6.66
CA ASP A 665 -0.57 2.48 -6.57
C ASP A 665 -1.68 3.32 -7.24
N VAL A 666 -2.85 3.38 -6.60
CA VAL A 666 -4.04 4.12 -7.08
C VAL A 666 -3.75 5.61 -7.24
N GLN A 667 -2.93 6.18 -6.36
CA GLN A 667 -2.50 7.58 -6.42
C GLN A 667 -1.86 7.91 -7.76
N ARG A 668 -1.00 7.04 -8.30
CA ARG A 668 -0.37 7.25 -9.59
C ARG A 668 -1.40 7.41 -10.71
N PHE A 669 -2.43 6.57 -10.73
CA PHE A 669 -3.52 6.68 -11.71
C PHE A 669 -4.30 7.98 -11.52
N ALA A 670 -4.62 8.33 -10.27
CA ALA A 670 -5.35 9.56 -9.95
C ALA A 670 -4.59 10.83 -10.35
N GLN A 671 -3.28 10.91 -10.04
CA GLN A 671 -2.42 12.05 -10.39
C GLN A 671 -2.26 12.21 -11.90
N ARG A 672 -2.29 11.10 -12.61
CA ARG A 672 -2.17 11.06 -14.06
C ARG A 672 -3.51 11.01 -14.78
N ARG A 673 -4.64 11.19 -14.09
CA ARG A 673 -6.00 11.01 -14.64
C ARG A 673 -6.11 9.81 -15.61
N GLU A 674 -5.36 8.75 -15.33
CA GLU A 674 -5.32 7.55 -16.14
C GLU A 674 -6.47 6.67 -15.68
N THR A 675 -7.38 6.32 -16.59
CA THR A 675 -8.50 5.43 -16.29
C THR A 675 -7.97 4.07 -15.81
N PHE A 676 -8.27 3.75 -14.56
CA PHE A 676 -7.77 2.57 -13.89
C PHE A 676 -8.77 1.42 -13.98
N HIS A 677 -8.38 0.31 -14.62
CA HIS A 677 -9.28 -0.81 -14.92
C HIS A 677 -8.52 -2.14 -14.90
N ASN A 678 -9.23 -3.26 -14.98
CA ASN A 678 -8.61 -4.60 -14.96
C ASN A 678 -7.70 -4.90 -16.16
N GLY A 679 -7.67 -4.02 -17.15
CA GLY A 679 -6.78 -4.14 -18.30
C GLY A 679 -5.34 -3.69 -18.02
N ASN A 680 -5.17 -2.74 -17.09
CA ASN A 680 -3.88 -2.18 -16.71
C ASN A 680 -3.53 -2.43 -15.24
N SER A 681 -4.32 -3.27 -14.55
CA SER A 681 -4.18 -3.47 -13.11
C SER A 681 -4.90 -4.67 -12.52
N ALA A 682 -4.54 -4.98 -11.28
CA ALA A 682 -5.14 -6.01 -10.44
C ALA A 682 -6.42 -5.61 -9.68
N CYS A 683 -7.22 -4.66 -10.20
CA CYS A 683 -8.31 -4.05 -9.44
C CYS A 683 -9.50 -4.99 -9.16
N ILE A 684 -9.71 -5.39 -7.91
CA ILE A 684 -10.94 -6.13 -7.53
C ILE A 684 -12.20 -5.25 -7.37
N GLN A 685 -12.10 -3.96 -7.69
CA GLN A 685 -13.20 -2.98 -7.69
C GLN A 685 -13.98 -2.94 -6.36
N CYS A 686 -13.28 -3.07 -5.25
CA CYS A 686 -13.87 -3.06 -3.91
C CYS A 686 -14.40 -1.68 -3.49
N GLY A 687 -13.92 -0.59 -4.12
CA GLY A 687 -14.42 0.78 -3.94
C GLY A 687 -13.94 1.50 -2.67
N ILE A 688 -13.03 0.91 -1.91
CA ILE A 688 -12.49 1.53 -0.69
C ILE A 688 -11.68 2.79 -1.01
N CYS A 689 -10.86 2.75 -2.07
CA CYS A 689 -10.03 3.88 -2.48
C CYS A 689 -10.85 5.15 -2.77
N ILE A 690 -12.09 4.98 -3.23
CA ILE A 690 -13.05 6.08 -3.46
C ILE A 690 -13.51 6.65 -2.13
N GLN A 691 -13.93 5.79 -1.19
CA GLN A 691 -14.44 6.23 0.11
C GLN A 691 -13.39 6.94 0.98
N VAL A 692 -12.14 6.50 0.94
CA VAL A 692 -11.07 7.10 1.76
C VAL A 692 -10.46 8.35 1.12
N CYS A 693 -10.86 8.71 -0.10
CA CYS A 693 -10.29 9.86 -0.78
C CYS A 693 -10.85 11.16 -0.17
N PRO A 694 -10.02 12.00 0.50
CA PRO A 694 -10.51 13.22 1.14
C PRO A 694 -11.00 14.26 0.13
N MET A 695 -10.53 14.18 -1.12
CA MET A 695 -10.83 15.12 -2.19
C MET A 695 -11.92 14.62 -3.15
N GLU A 696 -12.52 13.46 -2.88
CA GLU A 696 -13.55 12.83 -3.73
C GLU A 696 -13.11 12.76 -5.22
N VAL A 697 -11.86 12.34 -5.44
CA VAL A 697 -11.23 12.34 -6.78
C VAL A 697 -11.70 11.19 -7.66
N LEU A 698 -11.97 10.04 -7.04
CA LEU A 698 -12.17 8.77 -7.73
C LEU A 698 -13.65 8.43 -7.83
N GLU A 699 -14.07 7.94 -8.99
CA GLU A 699 -15.44 7.47 -9.22
C GLU A 699 -15.44 6.16 -10.04
N ILE A 700 -16.47 5.33 -9.86
CA ILE A 700 -16.67 4.15 -10.71
C ILE A 700 -17.43 4.59 -11.96
N GLY A 701 -16.79 4.49 -13.13
CA GLY A 701 -17.36 4.78 -14.43
C GLY A 701 -17.36 3.57 -15.37
N THR A 702 -17.71 3.83 -16.64
CA THR A 702 -17.67 2.85 -17.72
C THR A 702 -16.48 3.05 -18.67
N ARG A 703 -15.87 1.94 -19.09
CA ARG A 703 -14.72 1.89 -20.00
C ARG A 703 -15.18 2.33 -21.39
N GLY A 704 -14.57 3.40 -21.92
CA GLY A 704 -14.95 4.02 -23.19
C GLY A 704 -15.72 5.34 -23.08
N ASP A 705 -16.04 5.83 -21.88
CA ASP A 705 -16.52 7.21 -21.69
C ASP A 705 -15.38 8.26 -21.71
N ASP A 706 -14.17 7.84 -22.09
CA ASP A 706 -12.96 8.66 -22.11
C ASP A 706 -13.09 9.89 -23.05
N ASP A 707 -14.00 9.87 -24.04
CA ASP A 707 -14.28 11.01 -24.93
C ASP A 707 -15.25 12.06 -24.34
N ASN A 708 -16.01 11.72 -23.28
CA ASN A 708 -16.97 12.63 -22.66
C ASN A 708 -16.47 13.25 -21.36
N ALA A 709 -15.59 12.59 -20.61
CA ALA A 709 -14.98 13.17 -19.41
C ALA A 709 -14.07 14.37 -19.74
N ALA A 710 -13.45 14.39 -20.93
CA ALA A 710 -12.69 15.55 -21.42
C ALA A 710 -13.59 16.72 -21.91
N LYS A 711 -14.89 16.47 -22.16
CA LYS A 711 -15.86 17.47 -22.64
C LYS A 711 -16.72 18.08 -21.54
N LEU A 712 -16.67 17.54 -20.33
CA LEU A 712 -17.44 18.06 -19.20
C LEU A 712 -16.63 19.11 -18.47
N GLY A 713 -16.76 20.35 -18.94
CA GLY A 713 -16.46 21.53 -18.15
C GLY A 713 -17.26 21.56 -16.83
N PRO A 714 -17.05 22.58 -15.98
CA PRO A 714 -17.48 22.58 -14.57
C PRO A 714 -18.99 22.65 -14.31
N ALA A 715 -19.84 22.36 -15.30
CA ALA A 715 -21.30 22.40 -15.16
C ALA A 715 -21.96 21.12 -15.69
N GLY A 716 -22.53 20.35 -14.75
CA GLY A 716 -23.70 19.52 -14.99
C GLY A 716 -23.44 18.03 -15.26
N HIS A 717 -23.41 17.22 -14.21
CA HIS A 717 -23.99 15.88 -14.30
C HIS A 717 -25.01 15.64 -13.19
N ARG A 718 -26.22 15.29 -13.67
CA ARG A 718 -27.39 14.91 -12.90
C ARG A 718 -27.04 13.75 -11.99
N LEU A 719 -27.19 13.98 -10.69
CA LEU A 719 -27.43 12.95 -9.71
C LEU A 719 -28.59 12.06 -10.22
N GLY A 720 -28.32 10.79 -10.48
CA GLY A 720 -29.38 9.77 -10.54
C GLY A 720 -30.21 9.83 -9.24
N PRO A 721 -31.52 9.55 -9.30
CA PRO A 721 -32.43 9.92 -8.23
C PRO A 721 -32.13 9.12 -6.96
N GLY A 722 -31.95 9.84 -5.85
CA GLY A 722 -32.14 9.29 -4.51
C GLY A 722 -30.90 9.11 -3.64
N PHE A 723 -30.15 10.18 -3.35
CA PHE A 723 -29.51 10.31 -2.03
C PHE A 723 -29.21 11.79 -1.73
N LYS A 724 -30.15 12.49 -1.07
CA LYS A 724 -29.83 13.74 -0.37
C LYS A 724 -29.22 13.35 0.99
N PRO A 725 -27.98 13.73 1.32
CA PRO A 725 -27.49 13.57 2.68
C PRO A 725 -28.38 14.41 3.61
N LYS A 726 -28.98 13.74 4.60
CA LYS A 726 -29.77 14.40 5.65
C LYS A 726 -28.83 15.38 6.36
N LYS A 727 -29.10 16.68 6.27
CA LYS A 727 -28.50 17.67 7.18
C LYS A 727 -28.83 17.20 8.59
N ARG A 728 -27.82 16.91 9.39
CA ARG A 728 -27.98 16.73 10.83
C ARG A 728 -28.38 18.10 11.37
N ASP A 729 -29.60 18.19 11.90
CA ASP A 729 -30.15 19.42 12.45
C ASP A 729 -29.23 19.88 13.59
N LYS A 730 -28.81 21.14 13.54
CA LYS A 730 -28.10 21.79 14.65
C LYS A 730 -29.15 22.16 15.70
N ARG A 731 -29.49 21.22 16.56
CA ARG A 731 -29.95 21.52 17.93
C ARG A 731 -29.38 20.46 18.86
N ASP A 732 -28.81 20.97 19.94
CA ASP A 732 -28.24 20.33 21.13
C ASP A 732 -26.78 19.86 21.01
#